data_AF-A0A813MPA5-F1
#
_entry.id   AF-A0A813MPA5-F1
#
_cell.length_a   1.000
_cell.length_b   1.000
_cell.length_c   1.000
_cell.angle_alpha   90.00
_cell.angle_beta   90.00
_cell.angle_gamma   90.00
#
_symmetry.space_group_name_H-M   'P 1'
#
loop_
_entity.id
_entity.type
_entity.pdbx_description
1 polymer ?
#
loop_
_entity_poly.entity_id
_entity_poly.type
_entity_poly.pdbx_seq_one_letter_code
_entity_poly.pdbx_strand_id
1 'polypeptide(L)'
;MISNFIIVLFGIALVGSSSIPIIPVSKYVPTSIHKYSSGLNYYWNLLLDDDSLYVGGQNLIVRLDRDNIEDRTSPIYKSIDLPSKRDEVQKCLSHSLNQAFDCENHVRVLLRRKTKYNDIFVCSTNAFSPKLYYFNPDLTEKQGSKEGFGYCSRDPRHNNTALWSDEGNPQNYGFFYTGAVIDYTKTEPIIYRPPSDDGNIKFLRTPQYDTDWLSAPEFIASFDVDSNIYFFFREKAEEQRDIFPKIYSRVGRLCKNDIDTATIMANTWTTFRKARITCLSGVNDSPFVFNDINAVTKLHDDRFFVSFTSSPGDLTTSIICEYSRRDIDSILDGNFKEADSSSFWRELPRDHVPDGVPKNCESNGSLSDTVLSFLRSHVLMNGNVYSSPPLEIAFQIPNIIITRLVTDSINYNNDNQITLIYAGTQDGQVLKLVQKKKGEKFILLTSWILDENNNEKSPVRNMVLAQDTKQLYVSTDIAVYQFSVNQCNRYMLCVECERDPLCHYDVQSNRCLNVDDNNQKLAIARLQPESWCKKSVQRPSKILQLTRKKGETVWLQCDVSEHLRSSIEWRWNGRNIQDTLFNNFLLTKEQNLIIINMNTSLNGQYTCFIGHQPIVSYSLETDRNSFVYGDVASTVTNLSRRNGECNCLTAEKYIEKYNDWCKEFENYQRAYNEWEILRDQSCPKP
;
A
#
# COMPACT_ATOMS: atom_id res chain seq x y z
N MET A 1 -21.49 48.76 9.61
CA MET A 1 -22.10 47.59 10.27
C MET A 1 -21.21 46.40 9.96
N ILE A 2 -20.49 45.92 10.96
CA ILE A 2 -19.38 44.96 10.84
C ILE A 2 -19.94 43.54 10.90
N SER A 3 -19.40 42.71 10.00
CA SER A 3 -19.60 41.27 9.85
C SER A 3 -19.16 40.51 11.10
N ASN A 4 -20.00 39.59 11.61
CA ASN A 4 -19.62 38.60 12.63
C ASN A 4 -19.74 37.21 12.04
N PHE A 5 -18.61 36.66 11.60
CA PHE A 5 -18.40 35.23 11.38
C PHE A 5 -18.22 34.55 12.75
N ILE A 6 -19.14 33.66 13.12
CA ILE A 6 -18.97 32.76 14.26
C ILE A 6 -18.21 31.53 13.74
N ILE A 7 -16.93 31.45 14.08
CA ILE A 7 -16.12 30.25 13.95
C ILE A 7 -16.43 29.37 15.16
N VAL A 8 -17.13 28.25 14.94
CA VAL A 8 -17.31 27.21 15.96
C VAL A 8 -16.07 26.33 15.95
N LEU A 9 -15.14 26.60 16.87
CA LEU A 9 -14.05 25.70 17.22
C LEU A 9 -14.61 24.58 18.09
N PHE A 10 -14.69 23.35 17.54
CA PHE A 10 -14.89 22.15 18.34
C PHE A 10 -13.61 21.88 19.16
N GLY A 11 -13.61 22.32 20.41
CA GLY A 11 -12.66 21.88 21.42
C GLY A 11 -12.97 20.45 21.83
N ILE A 12 -12.12 19.50 21.44
CA ILE A 12 -12.13 18.15 22.01
C ILE A 12 -11.58 18.27 23.44
N ALA A 13 -12.47 18.16 24.41
CA ALA A 13 -12.10 17.95 25.80
C ALA A 13 -11.48 16.54 25.93
N LEU A 14 -10.15 16.48 26.04
CA LEU A 14 -9.43 15.27 26.42
C LEU A 14 -9.69 14.99 27.90
N VAL A 15 -10.66 14.13 28.17
CA VAL A 15 -10.80 13.47 29.48
C VAL A 15 -9.58 12.57 29.66
N GLY A 16 -8.87 12.78 30.77
CA GLY A 16 -7.66 12.05 31.14
C GLY A 16 -7.88 10.54 31.16
N SER A 17 -7.44 9.89 30.10
CA SER A 17 -6.93 8.54 30.13
C SER A 17 -5.42 8.66 29.91
N SER A 18 -4.64 7.80 30.55
CA SER A 18 -3.19 7.72 30.33
C SER A 18 -2.91 7.41 28.85
N SER A 19 -2.80 8.44 28.02
CA SER A 19 -2.60 8.33 26.58
C SER A 19 -1.21 7.76 26.34
N ILE A 20 -1.13 6.49 25.95
CA ILE A 20 0.08 5.92 25.37
C ILE A 20 0.40 6.80 24.14
N PRO A 21 1.63 7.34 24.01
CA PRO A 21 1.97 8.16 22.85
C PRO A 21 1.74 7.37 21.57
N ILE A 22 0.98 7.94 20.64
CA ILE A 22 0.77 7.36 19.32
C ILE A 22 2.13 7.40 18.62
N ILE A 23 2.78 6.24 18.48
CA ILE A 23 4.03 6.13 17.75
C ILE A 23 3.74 6.48 16.29
N PRO A 24 4.39 7.50 15.71
CA PRO A 24 4.20 7.87 14.31
C PRO A 24 4.60 6.71 13.40
N VAL A 25 3.85 6.53 12.31
CA VAL A 25 4.11 5.45 11.35
C VAL A 25 5.44 5.68 10.65
N SER A 26 6.28 4.64 10.62
CA SER A 26 7.56 4.68 9.92
C SER A 26 7.35 4.78 8.41
N LYS A 27 8.07 5.70 7.75
CA LYS A 27 8.06 5.85 6.29
C LYS A 27 9.48 5.80 5.76
N TYR A 28 9.79 4.85 4.87
CA TYR A 28 11.16 4.64 4.38
C TYR A 28 11.24 3.80 3.09
N VAL A 29 12.37 3.83 2.40
CA VAL A 29 12.71 2.86 1.33
C VAL A 29 13.13 1.50 1.92
N PRO A 30 12.50 0.38 1.50
CA PRO A 30 12.91 -0.96 1.90
C PRO A 30 14.39 -1.26 1.67
N THR A 31 15.01 -2.05 2.55
CA THR A 31 16.39 -2.51 2.33
C THR A 31 16.43 -3.54 1.20
N SER A 32 17.51 -3.52 0.42
CA SER A 32 17.72 -4.45 -0.71
C SER A 32 16.57 -4.41 -1.71
N ILE A 33 16.09 -3.20 -2.04
CA ILE A 33 15.11 -3.01 -3.11
C ILE A 33 15.81 -3.18 -4.46
N HIS A 34 15.32 -4.12 -5.25
CA HIS A 34 15.75 -4.37 -6.62
C HIS A 34 14.76 -3.72 -7.59
N LYS A 35 15.24 -3.19 -8.72
CA LYS A 35 14.45 -2.44 -9.70
C LYS A 35 14.76 -2.90 -11.13
N TYR A 36 13.75 -3.44 -11.80
CA TYR A 36 13.76 -3.65 -13.24
C TYR A 36 13.07 -2.49 -13.97
N SER A 37 13.76 -1.91 -14.97
CA SER A 37 13.15 -0.95 -15.89
C SER A 37 13.86 -0.94 -17.25
N SER A 38 13.09 -0.80 -18.32
CA SER A 38 13.55 -0.50 -19.67
C SER A 38 12.91 0.77 -20.24
N GLY A 39 12.50 1.70 -19.36
CA GLY A 39 11.79 2.93 -19.72
C GLY A 39 10.29 2.89 -19.39
N LEU A 40 9.55 3.88 -19.90
CA LEU A 40 8.10 4.00 -19.75
C LEU A 40 7.40 2.96 -20.63
N ASN A 41 7.18 1.77 -20.08
CA ASN A 41 6.54 0.65 -20.77
C ASN A 41 5.26 0.19 -20.07
N TYR A 42 4.67 0.98 -19.17
CA TYR A 42 3.36 0.71 -18.55
C TYR A 42 3.25 -0.72 -17.99
N TYR A 43 4.11 -1.10 -17.04
CA TYR A 43 4.20 -2.47 -16.50
C TYR A 43 2.97 -2.85 -15.66
N TRP A 44 1.83 -3.09 -16.30
CA TRP A 44 0.54 -3.23 -15.63
C TRP A 44 0.18 -4.65 -15.21
N ASN A 45 0.91 -5.66 -15.71
CA ASN A 45 0.60 -7.07 -15.44
C ASN A 45 1.80 -7.74 -14.81
N LEU A 46 1.56 -8.45 -13.71
CA LEU A 46 2.54 -9.30 -13.04
C LEU A 46 1.93 -10.70 -12.89
N LEU A 47 2.71 -11.71 -13.24
CA LEU A 47 2.38 -13.11 -13.04
C LEU A 47 3.58 -13.80 -12.42
N LEU A 48 3.44 -14.20 -11.16
CA LEU A 48 4.44 -14.98 -10.44
C LEU A 48 4.20 -16.47 -10.73
N ASP A 49 5.24 -17.20 -11.14
CA ASP A 49 5.17 -18.64 -11.41
C ASP A 49 6.50 -19.30 -11.07
N ASP A 50 6.50 -20.25 -10.13
CA ASP A 50 7.65 -21.09 -9.75
C ASP A 50 8.96 -20.28 -9.57
N ASP A 51 9.85 -20.26 -10.58
CA ASP A 51 11.16 -19.60 -10.62
C ASP A 51 11.17 -18.23 -11.31
N SER A 52 10.02 -17.77 -11.79
CA SER A 52 9.90 -16.67 -12.74
C SER A 52 8.87 -15.62 -12.32
N LEU A 53 9.17 -14.37 -12.65
CA LEU A 53 8.20 -13.29 -12.68
C LEU A 53 7.98 -12.85 -14.13
N TYR A 54 6.79 -13.10 -14.67
CA TYR A 54 6.40 -12.54 -15.96
C TYR A 54 5.79 -11.15 -15.77
N VAL A 55 6.22 -10.22 -16.62
CA VAL A 55 5.77 -8.83 -16.61
C VAL A 55 5.27 -8.47 -18.00
N GLY A 56 4.04 -7.99 -18.08
CA GLY A 56 3.41 -7.51 -19.31
C GLY A 56 3.22 -6.00 -19.29
N GLY A 57 3.68 -5.33 -20.35
CA GLY A 57 3.55 -3.89 -20.53
C GLY A 57 3.15 -3.48 -21.95
N GLN A 58 3.50 -2.26 -22.32
CA GLN A 58 3.39 -1.71 -23.66
C GLN A 58 4.47 -2.31 -24.56
N ASN A 59 4.03 -2.96 -25.64
CA ASN A 59 4.83 -3.62 -26.67
C ASN A 59 5.81 -4.68 -26.13
N LEU A 60 5.59 -5.20 -24.92
CA LEU A 60 6.61 -5.97 -24.22
C LEU A 60 5.99 -7.04 -23.31
N ILE A 61 6.58 -8.23 -23.35
CA ILE A 61 6.50 -9.23 -22.29
C ILE A 61 7.93 -9.58 -21.88
N VAL A 62 8.20 -9.59 -20.58
CA VAL A 62 9.50 -10.04 -20.04
C VAL A 62 9.29 -11.11 -18.98
N ARG A 63 10.12 -12.15 -19.00
CA ARG A 63 10.31 -13.14 -17.96
C ARG A 63 11.57 -12.75 -17.20
N LEU A 64 11.42 -12.50 -15.91
CA LEU A 64 12.50 -12.13 -14.99
C LEU A 64 12.74 -13.29 -14.03
N ASP A 65 13.99 -13.40 -13.57
CA ASP A 65 14.35 -14.29 -12.48
C ASP A 65 13.61 -13.84 -11.21
N ARG A 66 12.92 -14.78 -10.56
CA ARG A 66 12.14 -14.49 -9.37
C ARG A 66 13.03 -14.06 -8.20
N ASP A 67 14.25 -14.61 -8.08
CA ASP A 67 15.12 -14.32 -6.94
C ASP A 67 15.83 -12.97 -7.09
N ASN A 68 16.15 -12.57 -8.32
CA ASN A 68 16.72 -11.26 -8.61
C ASN A 68 16.22 -10.68 -9.95
N ILE A 69 15.24 -9.79 -9.89
CA ILE A 69 14.64 -9.18 -11.10
C ILE A 69 15.60 -8.26 -11.88
N GLU A 70 16.75 -7.89 -11.30
CA GLU A 70 17.77 -7.05 -11.97
C GLU A 70 18.73 -7.88 -12.83
N ASP A 71 18.84 -9.19 -12.58
CA ASP A 71 19.81 -10.03 -13.26
C ASP A 71 19.36 -10.40 -14.68
N ARG A 72 19.77 -9.58 -15.65
CA ARG A 72 19.56 -9.83 -17.08
C ARG A 72 20.47 -10.91 -17.67
N THR A 73 21.42 -11.44 -16.90
CA THR A 73 22.32 -12.52 -17.31
C THR A 73 21.82 -13.90 -16.91
N SER A 74 20.80 -13.96 -16.03
CA SER A 74 20.13 -15.20 -15.64
C SER A 74 19.61 -15.95 -16.87
N PRO A 75 19.73 -17.29 -16.93
CA PRO A 75 19.14 -18.09 -18.02
C PRO A 75 17.61 -18.01 -18.07
N ILE A 76 16.97 -17.55 -16.99
CA ILE A 76 15.52 -17.32 -16.91
C ILE A 76 15.13 -16.05 -17.68
N TYR A 77 16.03 -15.05 -17.73
CA TYR A 77 15.73 -13.76 -18.33
C TYR A 77 15.40 -13.89 -19.82
N LYS A 78 14.20 -13.45 -20.19
CA LYS A 78 13.77 -13.41 -21.60
C LYS A 78 12.84 -12.21 -21.83
N SER A 79 13.18 -11.38 -22.81
CA SER A 79 12.35 -10.25 -23.24
C SER A 79 11.84 -10.49 -24.65
N ILE A 80 10.56 -10.20 -24.89
CA ILE A 80 9.90 -10.33 -26.19
C ILE A 80 9.16 -9.04 -26.51
N ASP A 81 9.51 -8.48 -27.67
CA ASP A 81 8.78 -7.36 -28.24
C ASP A 81 7.47 -7.85 -28.86
N LEU A 82 6.39 -7.16 -28.54
CA LEU A 82 5.03 -7.47 -28.97
C LEU A 82 4.37 -6.25 -29.66
N PRO A 83 4.99 -5.57 -30.62
CA PRO A 83 4.42 -4.37 -31.23
C PRO A 83 3.19 -4.70 -32.10
N SER A 84 2.30 -3.73 -32.25
CA SER A 84 1.17 -3.82 -33.18
C SER A 84 1.66 -3.86 -34.64
N LYS A 85 0.97 -4.62 -35.50
CA LYS A 85 1.26 -4.62 -36.94
C LYS A 85 0.93 -3.26 -37.55
N ARG A 86 1.71 -2.83 -38.56
CA ARG A 86 1.56 -1.54 -39.24
C ARG A 86 0.12 -1.25 -39.71
N ASP A 87 -0.56 -2.24 -40.26
CA ASP A 87 -1.93 -2.09 -40.76
C ASP A 87 -2.93 -1.81 -39.63
N GLU A 88 -2.77 -2.45 -38.46
CA GLU A 88 -3.61 -2.19 -37.29
C GLU A 88 -3.32 -0.82 -36.68
N VAL A 89 -2.04 -0.42 -36.61
CA VAL A 89 -1.66 0.94 -36.20
C VAL A 89 -2.32 1.96 -37.12
N GLN A 90 -2.22 1.81 -38.44
CA GLN A 90 -2.82 2.75 -39.40
C GLN A 90 -4.34 2.89 -39.24
N LYS A 91 -5.06 1.79 -38.97
CA LYS A 91 -6.49 1.82 -38.65
C LYS A 91 -6.77 2.57 -37.34
N CYS A 92 -5.92 2.40 -36.34
CA CYS A 92 -6.08 3.08 -35.04
C CYS A 92 -5.86 4.60 -35.14
N LEU A 93 -4.89 5.05 -35.94
CA LEU A 93 -4.51 6.48 -36.02
C LEU A 93 -5.68 7.41 -36.35
N SER A 94 -6.67 6.95 -37.13
CA SER A 94 -7.85 7.74 -37.50
C SER A 94 -8.88 7.90 -36.37
N HIS A 95 -8.79 7.11 -35.30
CA HIS A 95 -9.76 7.07 -34.21
C HIS A 95 -9.19 7.46 -32.85
N SER A 96 -7.87 7.73 -32.77
CA SER A 96 -7.17 8.01 -31.52
C SER A 96 -6.81 9.49 -31.37
N LEU A 97 -7.00 10.03 -30.17
CA LEU A 97 -6.50 11.35 -29.77
C LEU A 97 -5.04 11.31 -29.29
N ASN A 98 -4.62 10.22 -28.63
CA ASN A 98 -3.26 10.03 -28.15
C ASN A 98 -2.61 8.83 -28.86
N GLN A 99 -2.24 9.02 -30.12
CA GLN A 99 -1.76 7.96 -31.00
C GLN A 99 -0.55 7.21 -30.44
N ALA A 100 0.39 7.91 -29.80
CA ALA A 100 1.63 7.34 -29.24
C ALA A 100 1.40 6.39 -28.06
N PHE A 101 0.20 6.40 -27.47
CA PHE A 101 -0.17 5.51 -26.38
C PHE A 101 -1.29 4.56 -26.80
N ASP A 102 -2.37 5.08 -27.36
CA ASP A 102 -3.57 4.31 -27.71
C ASP A 102 -3.30 3.26 -28.82
N CYS A 103 -2.45 3.60 -29.80
CA CYS A 103 -2.18 2.73 -30.96
C CYS A 103 -1.02 1.76 -30.76
N GLU A 104 -0.51 1.67 -29.54
CA GLU A 104 0.47 0.66 -29.15
C GLU A 104 -0.21 -0.62 -28.65
N ASN A 105 0.58 -1.67 -28.47
CA ASN A 105 0.07 -2.95 -27.98
C ASN A 105 0.29 -3.09 -26.48
N HIS A 106 -0.75 -2.91 -25.68
CA HIS A 106 -0.66 -3.03 -24.23
C HIS A 106 -1.11 -4.41 -23.79
N VAL A 107 -0.26 -5.15 -23.08
CA VAL A 107 -0.68 -6.38 -22.40
C VAL A 107 -1.76 -6.03 -21.38
N ARG A 108 -2.86 -6.78 -21.39
CA ARG A 108 -4.03 -6.54 -20.53
C ARG A 108 -4.36 -7.73 -19.64
N VAL A 109 -4.05 -8.94 -20.10
CA VAL A 109 -4.25 -10.18 -19.37
C VAL A 109 -2.99 -11.02 -19.54
N LEU A 110 -2.48 -11.54 -18.43
CA LEU A 110 -1.31 -12.42 -18.36
C LEU A 110 -1.63 -13.52 -17.36
N LEU A 111 -1.83 -14.75 -17.83
CA LEU A 111 -2.32 -15.86 -17.00
C LEU A 111 -1.50 -17.13 -17.24
N ARG A 112 -1.37 -17.94 -16.19
CA ARG A 112 -0.74 -19.26 -16.26
C ARG A 112 -1.82 -20.35 -16.38
N ARG A 113 -1.73 -21.22 -17.39
CA ARG A 113 -2.57 -22.43 -17.49
C ARG A 113 -1.73 -23.67 -17.21
N LYS A 114 -1.60 -24.06 -15.94
CA LYS A 114 -0.64 -25.09 -15.50
C LYS A 114 -0.95 -26.50 -15.99
N THR A 115 -2.23 -26.87 -16.05
CA THR A 115 -2.70 -28.26 -16.20
C THR A 115 -2.59 -28.77 -17.65
N LYS A 116 -3.71 -28.91 -18.35
CA LYS A 116 -3.83 -29.46 -19.71
C LYS A 116 -2.95 -28.74 -20.73
N TYR A 117 -2.81 -27.43 -20.59
CA TYR A 117 -2.11 -26.62 -21.57
C TYR A 117 -0.64 -26.50 -21.25
N ASN A 118 -0.27 -26.20 -20.01
CA ASN A 118 1.10 -25.84 -19.63
C ASN A 118 1.66 -24.67 -20.49
N ASP A 119 1.00 -23.51 -20.44
CA ASP A 119 1.45 -22.28 -21.13
C ASP A 119 1.20 -21.00 -20.32
N ILE A 120 1.75 -19.92 -20.86
CA ILE A 120 1.50 -18.52 -20.53
C ILE A 120 0.55 -17.97 -21.59
N PHE A 121 -0.65 -17.60 -21.15
CA PHE A 121 -1.67 -16.98 -21.98
C PHE A 121 -1.59 -15.45 -21.86
N VAL A 122 -1.66 -14.78 -23.01
CA VAL A 122 -1.63 -13.32 -23.08
C VAL A 122 -2.76 -12.79 -23.94
N CYS A 123 -3.49 -11.80 -23.45
CA CYS A 123 -4.34 -10.93 -24.26
C CYS A 123 -3.82 -9.49 -24.19
N SER A 124 -3.75 -8.83 -25.34
CA SER A 124 -3.25 -7.46 -25.45
C SER A 124 -4.10 -6.61 -26.39
N THR A 125 -4.01 -5.28 -26.28
CA THR A 125 -4.88 -4.35 -27.03
C THR A 125 -4.61 -4.33 -28.53
N ASN A 126 -3.35 -4.51 -28.94
CA ASN A 126 -2.86 -4.50 -30.31
C ASN A 126 -3.50 -3.37 -31.16
N ALA A 127 -3.26 -2.12 -30.76
CA ALA A 127 -3.82 -0.91 -31.40
C ALA A 127 -5.36 -0.95 -31.49
N PHE A 128 -6.01 -1.21 -30.34
CA PHE A 128 -7.44 -1.44 -30.19
C PHE A 128 -8.04 -2.64 -30.96
N SER A 129 -7.22 -3.54 -31.47
CA SER A 129 -7.62 -4.76 -32.17
C SER A 129 -7.10 -5.99 -31.41
N PRO A 130 -7.75 -6.39 -30.29
CA PRO A 130 -7.16 -7.30 -29.32
C PRO A 130 -6.68 -8.62 -29.92
N LYS A 131 -5.53 -9.08 -29.44
CA LYS A 131 -4.90 -10.34 -29.88
C LYS A 131 -4.60 -11.25 -28.70
N LEU A 132 -4.67 -12.55 -28.98
CA LEU A 132 -4.29 -13.61 -28.06
C LEU A 132 -2.96 -14.19 -28.48
N TYR A 133 -2.10 -14.46 -27.51
CA TYR A 133 -0.83 -15.14 -27.68
C TYR A 133 -0.70 -16.27 -26.66
N TYR A 134 -0.02 -17.33 -27.09
CA TYR A 134 0.19 -18.53 -26.30
C TYR A 134 1.68 -18.84 -26.32
N PHE A 135 2.33 -18.72 -25.17
CA PHE A 135 3.76 -18.97 -25.03
C PHE A 135 4.01 -20.17 -24.13
N ASN A 136 5.06 -20.93 -24.40
CA ASN A 136 5.59 -21.85 -23.41
C ASN A 136 6.12 -21.04 -22.20
N PRO A 137 6.34 -21.68 -21.03
CA PRO A 137 6.90 -20.98 -19.86
C PRO A 137 8.25 -20.27 -20.13
N ASP A 138 9.04 -20.74 -21.09
CA ASP A 138 10.28 -20.05 -21.52
C ASP A 138 10.05 -18.84 -22.45
N LEU A 139 8.79 -18.42 -22.61
CA LEU A 139 8.29 -17.42 -23.53
C LEU A 139 8.45 -17.77 -25.02
N THR A 140 8.81 -19.00 -25.40
CA THR A 140 8.78 -19.39 -26.83
C THR A 140 7.35 -19.47 -27.35
N GLU A 141 7.10 -19.00 -28.57
CA GLU A 141 5.76 -19.04 -29.18
C GLU A 141 5.30 -20.49 -29.33
N LYS A 142 4.15 -20.81 -28.73
CA LYS A 142 3.58 -22.15 -28.76
C LYS A 142 2.55 -22.30 -29.87
N GLN A 143 1.78 -21.24 -30.11
CA GLN A 143 0.76 -21.18 -31.16
C GLN A 143 0.73 -19.77 -31.73
N GLY A 144 0.37 -19.68 -33.02
CA GLY A 144 0.14 -18.40 -33.68
C GLY A 144 -0.94 -17.56 -32.99
N SER A 145 -0.82 -16.23 -33.13
CA SER A 145 -1.77 -15.29 -32.54
C SER A 145 -3.19 -15.50 -33.05
N LYS A 146 -4.20 -15.33 -32.19
CA LYS A 146 -5.63 -15.38 -32.54
C LYS A 146 -6.33 -14.05 -32.24
N GLU A 147 -7.55 -13.88 -32.75
CA GLU A 147 -8.43 -12.75 -32.40
C GLU A 147 -8.79 -12.78 -30.90
N GLY A 148 -8.71 -11.64 -30.23
CA GLY A 148 -8.91 -11.49 -28.79
C GLY A 148 -10.26 -10.92 -28.37
N PHE A 149 -11.29 -11.05 -29.20
CA PHE A 149 -12.62 -10.53 -28.90
C PHE A 149 -13.15 -11.06 -27.55
N GLY A 150 -13.51 -10.15 -26.63
CA GLY A 150 -14.07 -10.50 -25.33
C GLY A 150 -13.08 -11.00 -24.29
N TYR A 151 -11.80 -11.23 -24.63
CA TYR A 151 -10.78 -11.72 -23.68
C TYR A 151 -10.10 -10.60 -22.91
N CYS A 152 -9.99 -9.42 -23.50
CA CYS A 152 -9.50 -8.21 -22.84
C CYS A 152 -10.06 -6.96 -23.50
N SER A 153 -9.97 -5.82 -22.80
CA SER A 153 -10.46 -4.54 -23.32
C SER A 153 -9.65 -4.06 -24.52
N ARG A 154 -10.32 -3.39 -25.47
CA ARG A 154 -9.66 -2.75 -26.61
C ARG A 154 -8.81 -1.55 -26.17
N ASP A 155 -9.39 -0.70 -25.31
CA ASP A 155 -8.73 0.51 -24.83
C ASP A 155 -7.83 0.20 -23.62
N PRO A 156 -6.54 0.61 -23.64
CA PRO A 156 -5.61 0.40 -22.53
C PRO A 156 -6.01 1.13 -21.23
N ARG A 157 -6.89 2.14 -21.30
CA ARG A 157 -7.41 2.88 -20.14
C ARG A 157 -8.55 2.17 -19.46
N HIS A 158 -9.20 1.20 -20.11
CA HIS A 158 -10.30 0.46 -19.51
C HIS A 158 -9.78 -0.69 -18.67
N ASN A 159 -10.17 -0.70 -17.41
CA ASN A 159 -9.93 -1.83 -16.55
C ASN A 159 -10.66 -3.06 -17.11
N ASN A 160 -10.02 -4.21 -16.97
CA ASN A 160 -10.62 -5.50 -17.19
C ASN A 160 -10.16 -6.43 -16.08
N THR A 161 -10.84 -7.55 -15.98
CA THR A 161 -10.41 -8.66 -15.16
C THR A 161 -10.60 -9.94 -15.94
N ALA A 162 -9.69 -10.89 -15.77
CA ALA A 162 -9.80 -12.19 -16.38
C ALA A 162 -9.15 -13.24 -15.48
N LEU A 163 -9.71 -14.45 -15.49
CA LEU A 163 -9.11 -15.62 -14.87
C LEU A 163 -9.32 -16.85 -15.74
N TRP A 164 -8.51 -17.87 -15.46
CA TRP A 164 -8.67 -19.21 -16.00
C TRP A 164 -9.17 -20.13 -14.88
N SER A 165 -10.23 -20.88 -15.15
CA SER A 165 -10.80 -21.87 -14.24
C SER A 165 -10.62 -23.25 -14.84
N ASP A 166 -9.87 -24.13 -14.17
CA ASP A 166 -9.59 -25.49 -14.64
C ASP A 166 -10.76 -26.46 -14.37
N GLU A 167 -11.50 -26.26 -13.28
CA GLU A 167 -12.44 -27.24 -12.74
C GLU A 167 -13.82 -26.65 -12.40
N GLY A 168 -14.83 -27.51 -12.33
CA GLY A 168 -16.22 -27.15 -11.97
C GLY A 168 -17.05 -26.59 -13.14
N ASN A 169 -16.45 -26.48 -14.32
CA ASN A 169 -17.13 -26.07 -15.56
C ASN A 169 -17.85 -27.25 -16.25
N PRO A 170 -18.72 -26.99 -17.23
CA PRO A 170 -19.46 -28.05 -17.92
C PRO A 170 -18.49 -29.03 -18.57
N GLN A 171 -18.76 -30.33 -18.39
CA GLN A 171 -17.95 -31.43 -18.92
C GLN A 171 -16.46 -31.36 -18.51
N ASN A 172 -16.13 -30.68 -17.40
CA ASN A 172 -14.77 -30.52 -16.87
C ASN A 172 -13.77 -29.86 -17.86
N TYR A 173 -14.26 -28.98 -18.75
CA TYR A 173 -13.37 -28.15 -19.56
C TYR A 173 -12.78 -27.01 -18.74
N GLY A 174 -11.55 -26.61 -19.05
CA GLY A 174 -11.03 -25.33 -18.56
C GLY A 174 -11.59 -24.17 -19.37
N PHE A 175 -11.95 -23.06 -18.71
CA PHE A 175 -12.51 -21.87 -19.37
C PHE A 175 -11.91 -20.57 -18.86
N PHE A 176 -11.88 -19.58 -19.75
CA PHE A 176 -11.68 -18.19 -19.37
C PHE A 176 -12.98 -17.55 -18.90
N TYR A 177 -12.86 -16.67 -17.92
CA TYR A 177 -13.93 -15.78 -17.49
C TYR A 177 -13.38 -14.36 -17.52
N THR A 178 -14.00 -13.48 -18.30
CA THR A 178 -13.52 -12.11 -18.51
C THR A 178 -14.62 -11.10 -18.22
N GLY A 179 -14.28 -10.03 -17.50
CA GLY A 179 -15.04 -8.79 -17.44
C GLY A 179 -14.26 -7.69 -18.15
N ALA A 180 -14.80 -7.15 -19.25
CA ALA A 180 -14.09 -6.17 -20.09
C ALA A 180 -15.04 -5.20 -20.80
N VAL A 181 -14.47 -4.20 -21.46
CA VAL A 181 -15.17 -3.30 -22.38
C VAL A 181 -14.62 -3.50 -23.78
N ILE A 182 -15.48 -3.96 -24.69
CA ILE A 182 -15.06 -4.49 -26.00
C ILE A 182 -15.15 -3.47 -27.14
N ASP A 183 -15.60 -2.26 -26.88
CA ASP A 183 -15.73 -1.19 -27.87
C ASP A 183 -14.90 0.05 -27.53
N TYR A 184 -14.75 0.94 -28.51
CA TYR A 184 -14.01 2.19 -28.40
C TYR A 184 -14.80 3.30 -27.71
N THR A 185 -16.13 3.23 -27.76
CA THR A 185 -17.05 4.26 -27.24
C THR A 185 -17.39 4.05 -25.77
N LYS A 186 -16.85 3.00 -25.15
CA LYS A 186 -17.11 2.59 -23.76
C LYS A 186 -18.55 2.13 -23.51
N THR A 187 -19.28 1.75 -24.55
CA THR A 187 -20.72 1.46 -24.48
C THR A 187 -21.03 -0.04 -24.43
N GLU A 188 -20.05 -0.91 -24.67
CA GLU A 188 -20.23 -2.37 -24.69
C GLU A 188 -19.40 -3.07 -23.62
N PRO A 189 -19.85 -3.05 -22.35
CA PRO A 189 -19.30 -3.93 -21.33
C PRO A 189 -19.76 -5.37 -21.54
N ILE A 190 -18.93 -6.32 -21.12
CA ILE A 190 -19.23 -7.74 -21.22
C ILE A 190 -18.68 -8.49 -20.01
N ILE A 191 -19.47 -9.42 -19.47
CA ILE A 191 -18.93 -10.58 -18.75
C ILE A 191 -19.06 -11.80 -19.66
N TYR A 192 -17.94 -12.43 -19.98
CA TYR A 192 -17.80 -13.36 -21.09
C TYR A 192 -17.11 -14.67 -20.68
N ARG A 193 -17.63 -15.79 -21.20
CA ARG A 193 -16.94 -17.08 -21.28
C ARG A 193 -16.87 -17.50 -22.75
N PRO A 194 -15.67 -17.69 -23.34
CA PRO A 194 -15.51 -18.11 -24.73
C PRO A 194 -16.01 -19.54 -24.96
N PRO A 195 -16.21 -19.95 -26.22
CA PRO A 195 -16.56 -21.34 -26.51
C PRO A 195 -15.41 -22.28 -26.14
N SER A 196 -15.71 -23.57 -25.95
CA SER A 196 -14.67 -24.58 -25.76
C SER A 196 -13.79 -24.70 -27.00
N ASP A 197 -12.55 -25.19 -26.83
CA ASP A 197 -11.59 -25.32 -27.94
C ASP A 197 -12.11 -26.16 -29.12
N ASP A 198 -12.98 -27.14 -28.85
CA ASP A 198 -13.61 -28.01 -29.84
C ASP A 198 -14.97 -27.47 -30.35
N GLY A 199 -15.45 -26.35 -29.80
CA GLY A 199 -16.72 -25.72 -30.16
C GLY A 199 -17.97 -26.42 -29.62
N ASN A 200 -17.83 -27.49 -28.83
CA ASN A 200 -18.97 -28.25 -28.30
C ASN A 200 -19.77 -27.46 -27.26
N ILE A 201 -19.11 -26.64 -26.45
CA ILE A 201 -19.73 -25.73 -25.51
C ILE A 201 -19.69 -24.33 -26.10
N LYS A 202 -20.87 -23.74 -26.31
CA LYS A 202 -20.99 -22.37 -26.82
C LYS A 202 -20.54 -21.35 -25.78
N PHE A 203 -20.22 -20.15 -26.28
CA PHE A 203 -19.92 -19.02 -25.43
C PHE A 203 -21.16 -18.56 -24.64
N LEU A 204 -20.91 -17.92 -23.50
CA LEU A 204 -21.92 -17.20 -22.74
C LEU A 204 -21.47 -15.76 -22.52
N ARG A 205 -22.40 -14.82 -22.63
CA ARG A 205 -22.16 -13.40 -22.40
C ARG A 205 -23.31 -12.71 -21.70
N THR A 206 -23.05 -11.54 -21.14
CA THR A 206 -24.11 -10.60 -20.77
C THR A 206 -24.79 -10.03 -22.02
N PRO A 207 -26.09 -9.69 -21.96
CA PRO A 207 -26.80 -9.04 -23.06
C PRO A 207 -26.12 -7.73 -23.48
N GLN A 208 -26.24 -7.41 -24.77
CA GLN A 208 -25.72 -6.17 -25.33
C GLN A 208 -26.67 -5.00 -24.99
N TYR A 209 -26.09 -3.87 -24.59
CA TYR A 209 -26.79 -2.61 -24.34
C TYR A 209 -27.91 -2.68 -23.29
N ASP A 210 -27.86 -3.68 -22.41
CA ASP A 210 -28.81 -3.86 -21.31
C ASP A 210 -28.20 -3.30 -20.01
N THR A 211 -28.67 -2.12 -19.62
CA THR A 211 -28.15 -1.39 -18.46
C THR A 211 -28.54 -2.03 -17.12
N ASP A 212 -29.58 -2.85 -17.09
CA ASP A 212 -29.95 -3.59 -15.88
C ASP A 212 -28.88 -4.64 -15.55
N TRP A 213 -28.25 -5.20 -16.58
CA TRP A 213 -27.11 -6.11 -16.45
C TRP A 213 -25.83 -5.38 -16.10
N LEU A 214 -25.41 -4.42 -16.93
CA LEU A 214 -24.15 -3.69 -16.75
C LEU A 214 -24.31 -2.26 -17.26
N SER A 215 -24.18 -1.26 -16.37
CA SER A 215 -24.30 0.15 -16.75
C SER A 215 -22.98 0.92 -16.62
N ALA A 216 -22.23 0.99 -17.73
CA ALA A 216 -20.89 1.59 -17.78
C ALA A 216 -19.95 1.12 -16.64
N PRO A 217 -19.74 -0.21 -16.50
CA PRO A 217 -18.96 -0.76 -15.40
C PRO A 217 -17.45 -0.52 -15.56
N GLU A 218 -16.76 -0.43 -14.43
CA GLU A 218 -15.31 -0.55 -14.34
C GLU A 218 -14.96 -1.79 -13.49
N PHE A 219 -14.40 -2.80 -14.15
CA PHE A 219 -14.04 -4.07 -13.53
C PHE A 219 -12.77 -3.93 -12.69
N ILE A 220 -12.78 -4.48 -11.47
CA ILE A 220 -11.64 -4.38 -10.54
C ILE A 220 -10.94 -5.73 -10.38
N ALA A 221 -11.70 -6.81 -10.15
CA ALA A 221 -11.16 -8.15 -9.91
C ALA A 221 -12.19 -9.25 -10.19
N SER A 222 -11.70 -10.47 -10.41
CA SER A 222 -12.51 -11.68 -10.48
C SER A 222 -11.83 -12.81 -9.73
N PHE A 223 -12.62 -13.72 -9.16
CA PHE A 223 -12.13 -14.83 -8.36
C PHE A 223 -12.89 -16.11 -8.68
N ASP A 224 -12.14 -17.20 -8.82
CA ASP A 224 -12.64 -18.56 -8.90
C ASP A 224 -12.80 -19.10 -7.46
N VAL A 225 -14.02 -19.47 -7.09
CA VAL A 225 -14.36 -19.98 -5.75
C VAL A 225 -15.41 -21.09 -5.85
N ASP A 226 -15.02 -22.32 -5.53
CA ASP A 226 -15.84 -23.54 -5.62
C ASP A 226 -16.56 -23.70 -6.97
N SER A 227 -17.90 -23.61 -6.97
CA SER A 227 -18.75 -23.74 -8.16
C SER A 227 -19.05 -22.39 -8.83
N ASN A 228 -18.50 -21.30 -8.30
CA ASN A 228 -18.85 -19.94 -8.69
C ASN A 228 -17.65 -19.15 -9.19
N ILE A 229 -17.94 -18.17 -10.05
CA ILE A 229 -17.03 -17.08 -10.39
C ILE A 229 -17.61 -15.78 -9.86
N TYR A 230 -16.82 -15.03 -9.10
CA TYR A 230 -17.18 -13.72 -8.57
C TYR A 230 -16.53 -12.61 -9.38
N PHE A 231 -17.26 -11.53 -9.63
CA PHE A 231 -16.79 -10.31 -10.29
C PHE A 231 -17.01 -9.11 -9.39
N PHE A 232 -15.98 -8.30 -9.17
CA PHE A 232 -16.04 -7.06 -8.43
C PHE A 232 -15.84 -5.89 -9.38
N PHE A 233 -16.77 -4.94 -9.37
CA PHE A 233 -16.78 -3.79 -10.28
C PHE A 233 -17.56 -2.63 -9.67
N ARG A 234 -17.41 -1.43 -10.23
CA ARG A 234 -18.32 -0.30 -9.97
C ARG A 234 -19.08 0.03 -11.24
N GLU A 235 -20.30 0.50 -11.13
CA GLU A 235 -21.14 0.89 -12.27
C GLU A 235 -22.12 2.01 -11.88
N LYS A 236 -22.79 2.59 -12.87
CA LYS A 236 -23.92 3.49 -12.61
C LYS A 236 -25.07 2.72 -11.96
N ALA A 237 -25.63 3.30 -10.91
CA ALA A 237 -26.72 2.71 -10.14
C ALA A 237 -28.06 3.04 -10.80
N GLU A 238 -28.53 2.19 -11.71
CA GLU A 238 -29.85 2.35 -12.37
C GLU A 238 -31.02 2.35 -11.38
N GLU A 239 -30.82 1.77 -10.19
CA GLU A 239 -31.78 1.81 -9.09
C GLU A 239 -31.82 3.14 -8.31
N GLN A 240 -31.00 4.11 -8.70
CA GLN A 240 -30.93 5.45 -8.14
C GLN A 240 -31.02 6.49 -9.25
N ARG A 241 -32.26 6.86 -9.62
CA ARG A 241 -32.52 7.90 -10.62
C ARG A 241 -32.59 9.28 -9.96
N ASP A 242 -31.45 9.75 -9.48
CA ASP A 242 -31.28 11.14 -9.03
C ASP A 242 -30.86 12.05 -10.20
N ILE A 243 -30.87 13.37 -9.98
CA ILE A 243 -30.41 14.38 -10.97
C ILE A 243 -28.96 14.07 -11.41
N PHE A 244 -28.13 13.57 -10.49
CA PHE A 244 -26.78 13.15 -10.77
C PHE A 244 -26.67 11.62 -10.67
N PRO A 245 -26.12 10.94 -11.70
CA PRO A 245 -25.89 9.51 -11.65
C PRO A 245 -25.03 9.13 -10.44
N LYS A 246 -25.53 8.20 -9.62
CA LYS A 246 -24.76 7.61 -8.53
C LYS A 246 -23.95 6.41 -9.05
N ILE A 247 -22.73 6.25 -8.56
CA ILE A 247 -21.91 5.06 -8.81
C ILE A 247 -21.94 4.16 -7.59
N TYR A 248 -22.28 2.89 -7.79
CA TYR A 248 -22.24 1.87 -6.76
C TYR A 248 -21.22 0.79 -7.09
N SER A 249 -20.54 0.33 -6.06
CA SER A 249 -19.74 -0.89 -6.10
C SER A 249 -20.65 -2.11 -6.07
N ARG A 250 -20.27 -3.11 -6.84
CA ARG A 250 -21.00 -4.36 -7.05
C ARG A 250 -20.11 -5.57 -6.81
N VAL A 251 -20.72 -6.61 -6.28
CA VAL A 251 -20.25 -7.99 -6.41
C VAL A 251 -21.28 -8.75 -7.25
N GLY A 252 -20.80 -9.36 -8.34
CA GLY A 252 -21.56 -10.25 -9.19
C GLY A 252 -21.09 -11.69 -9.05
N ARG A 253 -21.99 -12.67 -9.25
CA ARG A 253 -21.69 -14.10 -9.18
C ARG A 253 -22.31 -14.84 -10.36
N LEU A 254 -21.59 -15.84 -10.84
CA LEU A 254 -21.99 -16.76 -11.91
C LEU A 254 -21.71 -18.20 -11.47
N CYS A 255 -22.53 -19.14 -11.92
CA CYS A 255 -22.23 -20.55 -11.79
C CYS A 255 -21.35 -21.03 -12.94
N LYS A 256 -20.29 -21.77 -12.62
CA LYS A 256 -19.35 -22.29 -13.61
C LYS A 256 -20.04 -23.24 -14.60
N ASN A 257 -20.98 -24.04 -14.12
CA ASN A 257 -21.70 -25.05 -14.91
C ASN A 257 -22.88 -24.49 -15.73
N ASP A 258 -23.07 -23.17 -15.79
CA ASP A 258 -24.09 -22.54 -16.65
C ASP A 258 -23.81 -22.89 -18.12
N ILE A 259 -24.85 -23.16 -18.91
CA ILE A 259 -24.78 -23.61 -20.30
C ILE A 259 -25.81 -22.89 -21.16
N ASP A 260 -25.53 -22.80 -22.47
CA ASP A 260 -26.47 -22.21 -23.44
C ASP A 260 -27.81 -22.96 -23.42
N THR A 261 -28.90 -22.20 -23.31
CA THR A 261 -30.27 -22.73 -23.25
C THR A 261 -30.87 -22.95 -24.63
N ALA A 262 -30.25 -22.47 -25.71
CA ALA A 262 -30.73 -22.57 -27.09
C ALA A 262 -32.17 -22.04 -27.31
N THR A 263 -32.63 -21.11 -26.48
CA THR A 263 -33.97 -20.50 -26.50
C THR A 263 -33.88 -18.95 -26.50
N ILE A 264 -34.82 -18.25 -25.86
CA ILE A 264 -34.88 -16.77 -25.77
C ILE A 264 -33.66 -16.12 -25.11
N MET A 265 -32.88 -16.89 -24.35
CA MET A 265 -31.62 -16.48 -23.72
C MET A 265 -30.40 -17.17 -24.37
N ALA A 266 -30.47 -17.48 -25.67
CA ALA A 266 -29.36 -18.08 -26.38
C ALA A 266 -28.05 -17.29 -26.18
N ASN A 267 -26.97 -18.00 -25.89
CA ASN A 267 -25.63 -17.50 -25.56
C ASN A 267 -25.60 -16.47 -24.42
N THR A 268 -26.62 -16.43 -23.56
CA THR A 268 -26.74 -15.49 -22.44
C THR A 268 -26.69 -16.24 -21.12
N TRP A 269 -25.99 -15.68 -20.13
CA TRP A 269 -25.97 -16.25 -18.77
C TRP A 269 -27.38 -16.41 -18.21
N THR A 270 -27.63 -17.50 -17.49
CA THR A 270 -28.90 -17.73 -16.77
C THR A 270 -28.73 -17.57 -15.26
N THR A 271 -27.49 -17.68 -14.77
CA THR A 271 -27.15 -17.68 -13.34
C THR A 271 -26.57 -16.36 -12.83
N PHE A 272 -26.40 -15.35 -13.70
CA PHE A 272 -25.82 -14.07 -13.30
C PHE A 272 -26.69 -13.34 -12.28
N ARG A 273 -26.08 -12.93 -11.16
CA ARG A 273 -26.66 -12.06 -10.14
C ARG A 273 -25.65 -11.01 -9.73
N LYS A 274 -26.13 -9.83 -9.33
CA LYS A 274 -25.31 -8.77 -8.72
C LYS A 274 -25.99 -8.14 -7.52
N ALA A 275 -25.18 -7.74 -6.55
CA ALA A 275 -25.61 -7.00 -5.36
C ALA A 275 -24.71 -5.79 -5.12
N ARG A 276 -25.23 -4.77 -4.44
CA ARG A 276 -24.40 -3.65 -3.97
C ARG A 276 -23.49 -4.15 -2.86
N ILE A 277 -22.21 -3.78 -2.92
CA ILE A 277 -21.24 -3.99 -1.85
C ILE A 277 -20.75 -2.63 -1.35
N THR A 278 -20.67 -2.43 -0.04
CA THR A 278 -20.30 -1.13 0.55
C THR A 278 -19.61 -1.30 1.88
N CYS A 279 -18.79 -0.31 2.25
CA CYS A 279 -18.07 -0.27 3.52
C CYS A 279 -18.58 0.92 4.33
N LEU A 280 -18.90 0.68 5.61
CA LEU A 280 -19.39 1.68 6.52
C LEU A 280 -18.28 2.06 7.51
N SER A 281 -18.28 3.31 7.95
CA SER A 281 -17.42 3.73 9.05
C SER A 281 -18.02 4.87 9.84
N GLY A 282 -17.75 4.92 11.15
CA GLY A 282 -18.24 5.97 12.04
C GLY A 282 -19.02 5.42 13.21
N VAL A 283 -19.81 6.27 13.86
CA VAL A 283 -20.68 5.92 14.99
C VAL A 283 -22.04 5.49 14.45
N ASN A 284 -22.69 4.53 15.11
CA ASN A 284 -23.93 3.86 14.67
C ASN A 284 -25.06 4.80 14.20
N ASP A 285 -25.11 6.06 14.65
CA ASP A 285 -26.21 6.99 14.35
C ASP A 285 -26.04 7.77 13.02
N SER A 286 -24.84 7.80 12.42
CA SER A 286 -24.57 8.47 11.12
C SER A 286 -23.29 7.93 10.47
N PRO A 287 -23.30 6.69 9.94
CA PRO A 287 -22.11 6.12 9.33
C PRO A 287 -21.80 6.78 7.98
N PHE A 288 -20.53 7.08 7.74
CA PHE A 288 -20.00 7.42 6.43
C PHE A 288 -20.01 6.19 5.54
N VAL A 289 -20.48 6.34 4.30
CA VAL A 289 -20.66 5.25 3.34
C VAL A 289 -19.62 5.36 2.23
N PHE A 290 -18.79 4.34 2.10
CA PHE A 290 -17.82 4.25 1.02
C PHE A 290 -18.35 3.33 -0.09
N ASN A 291 -18.40 3.85 -1.32
CA ASN A 291 -19.07 3.20 -2.45
C ASN A 291 -18.21 3.10 -3.71
N ASP A 292 -16.99 3.64 -3.73
CA ASP A 292 -16.12 3.61 -4.89
C ASP A 292 -14.99 2.58 -4.70
N ILE A 293 -15.24 1.34 -5.10
CA ILE A 293 -14.29 0.21 -5.01
C ILE A 293 -13.09 0.44 -5.91
N ASN A 294 -11.88 0.26 -5.38
CA ASN A 294 -10.63 0.46 -6.13
C ASN A 294 -9.74 -0.77 -6.20
N ALA A 295 -9.78 -1.64 -5.18
CA ALA A 295 -8.96 -2.85 -5.15
C ALA A 295 -9.65 -3.96 -4.36
N VAL A 296 -9.43 -5.21 -4.78
CA VAL A 296 -9.93 -6.40 -4.11
C VAL A 296 -8.84 -7.45 -4.07
N THR A 297 -8.80 -8.20 -2.98
CA THR A 297 -7.94 -9.37 -2.82
C THR A 297 -8.69 -10.42 -1.99
N LYS A 298 -8.30 -11.69 -2.15
CA LYS A 298 -8.93 -12.84 -1.50
C LYS A 298 -7.88 -13.58 -0.67
N LEU A 299 -8.27 -14.03 0.52
CA LEU A 299 -7.48 -14.93 1.34
C LEU A 299 -7.82 -16.39 1.02
N HIS A 300 -7.01 -17.34 1.51
CA HIS A 300 -7.24 -18.77 1.29
C HIS A 300 -8.56 -19.30 1.87
N ASP A 301 -9.09 -18.65 2.91
CA ASP A 301 -10.35 -19.01 3.58
C ASP A 301 -11.58 -18.29 2.98
N ASP A 302 -11.49 -17.83 1.72
CA ASP A 302 -12.54 -17.13 0.98
C ASP A 302 -13.04 -15.83 1.62
N ARG A 303 -12.24 -15.22 2.47
CA ARG A 303 -12.44 -13.82 2.89
C ARG A 303 -11.96 -12.87 1.80
N PHE A 304 -12.74 -11.84 1.55
CA PHE A 304 -12.40 -10.77 0.62
C PHE A 304 -12.05 -9.50 1.39
N PHE A 305 -10.93 -8.88 1.03
CA PHE A 305 -10.57 -7.54 1.49
C PHE A 305 -10.76 -6.58 0.33
N VAL A 306 -11.60 -5.56 0.57
CA VAL A 306 -12.01 -4.62 -0.46
C VAL A 306 -11.63 -3.22 -0.01
N SER A 307 -10.95 -2.49 -0.89
CA SER A 307 -10.68 -1.07 -0.69
C SER A 307 -11.69 -0.20 -1.43
N PHE A 308 -12.19 0.81 -0.74
CA PHE A 308 -13.05 1.86 -1.29
C PHE A 308 -12.45 3.24 -1.08
N THR A 309 -12.82 4.20 -1.92
CA THR A 309 -12.53 5.62 -1.75
C THR A 309 -13.81 6.38 -1.38
N SER A 310 -13.65 7.47 -0.64
CA SER A 310 -14.71 8.42 -0.29
C SER A 310 -15.36 9.01 -1.55
N SER A 311 -16.61 9.46 -1.43
CA SER A 311 -17.30 10.07 -2.55
C SER A 311 -16.66 11.41 -2.99
N PRO A 312 -16.80 11.79 -4.26
CA PRO A 312 -16.33 13.09 -4.74
C PRO A 312 -16.94 14.25 -3.95
N GLY A 313 -16.10 15.19 -3.49
CA GLY A 313 -16.52 16.33 -2.66
C GLY A 313 -16.19 16.18 -1.17
N ASP A 314 -15.94 14.96 -0.70
CA ASP A 314 -15.39 14.70 0.63
C ASP A 314 -13.85 14.75 0.63
N LEU A 315 -13.24 14.80 1.82
CA LEU A 315 -11.79 14.63 1.96
C LEU A 315 -11.40 13.22 1.45
N THR A 316 -10.56 13.17 0.41
CA THR A 316 -10.08 11.93 -0.20
C THR A 316 -9.57 10.95 0.87
N THR A 317 -10.30 9.87 1.09
CA THR A 317 -9.98 8.88 2.11
C THR A 317 -10.21 7.50 1.53
N SER A 318 -9.21 6.61 1.64
CA SER A 318 -9.40 5.19 1.38
C SER A 318 -9.81 4.46 2.64
N ILE A 319 -10.59 3.39 2.47
CA ILE A 319 -10.96 2.47 3.54
C ILE A 319 -10.77 1.04 3.07
N ILE A 320 -10.33 0.14 3.97
CA ILE A 320 -10.29 -1.31 3.72
C ILE A 320 -11.33 -1.99 4.62
N CYS A 321 -12.17 -2.83 4.02
CA CYS A 321 -13.19 -3.61 4.69
C CYS A 321 -13.04 -5.11 4.39
N GLU A 322 -13.39 -5.96 5.36
CA GLU A 322 -13.40 -7.42 5.27
C GLU A 322 -14.83 -7.93 5.00
N TYR A 323 -14.96 -8.88 4.08
CA TYR A 323 -16.23 -9.53 3.71
C TYR A 323 -16.05 -11.03 3.73
N SER A 324 -16.99 -11.75 4.36
CA SER A 324 -17.03 -13.20 4.24
C SER A 324 -17.81 -13.61 3.00
N ARG A 325 -17.41 -14.71 2.36
CA ARG A 325 -18.19 -15.33 1.29
C ARG A 325 -19.64 -15.60 1.70
N ARG A 326 -19.87 -16.04 2.95
CA ARG A 326 -21.22 -16.31 3.46
C ARG A 326 -22.11 -15.07 3.41
N ASP A 327 -21.59 -13.90 3.77
CA ASP A 327 -22.38 -12.66 3.77
C ASP A 327 -22.70 -12.24 2.34
N ILE A 328 -21.74 -12.37 1.43
CA ILE A 328 -21.94 -12.12 -0.01
C ILE A 328 -23.03 -13.06 -0.56
N ASP A 329 -22.88 -14.37 -0.35
CA ASP A 329 -23.81 -15.37 -0.85
C ASP A 329 -25.21 -15.19 -0.26
N SER A 330 -25.33 -14.83 1.03
CA SER A 330 -26.64 -14.59 1.67
C SER A 330 -27.48 -13.49 0.98
N ILE A 331 -26.83 -12.48 0.40
CA ILE A 331 -27.49 -11.43 -0.37
C ILE A 331 -27.72 -11.88 -1.81
N LEU A 332 -26.77 -12.58 -2.41
CA LEU A 332 -26.88 -13.08 -3.79
C LEU A 332 -27.92 -14.20 -3.97
N ASP A 333 -28.23 -14.92 -2.90
CA ASP A 333 -29.29 -15.94 -2.82
C ASP A 333 -30.62 -15.35 -2.29
N GLY A 334 -30.63 -14.04 -2.02
CA GLY A 334 -31.73 -13.32 -1.40
C GLY A 334 -32.89 -13.00 -2.35
N ASN A 335 -33.68 -11.99 -1.96
CA ASN A 335 -34.82 -11.55 -2.76
C ASN A 335 -34.34 -10.64 -3.91
N PHE A 336 -35.05 -10.65 -5.03
CA PHE A 336 -34.74 -9.80 -6.18
C PHE A 336 -35.22 -8.37 -5.97
N LYS A 337 -34.66 -7.44 -6.75
CA LYS A 337 -35.14 -6.06 -6.84
C LYS A 337 -35.75 -5.82 -8.23
N GLU A 338 -36.87 -5.11 -8.28
CA GLU A 338 -37.59 -4.80 -9.53
C GLU A 338 -37.95 -3.31 -9.56
N ALA A 339 -37.91 -2.72 -10.75
CA ALA A 339 -38.48 -1.40 -11.02
C ALA A 339 -39.97 -1.51 -11.34
N ASP A 340 -40.82 -0.74 -10.65
CA ASP A 340 -42.21 -0.62 -11.05
C ASP A 340 -42.39 0.18 -12.35
N SER A 341 -43.64 0.32 -12.82
CA SER A 341 -43.95 1.09 -14.04
C SER A 341 -43.54 2.56 -13.97
N SER A 342 -43.33 3.10 -12.77
CA SER A 342 -42.86 4.46 -12.52
C SER A 342 -41.33 4.52 -12.34
N SER A 343 -40.63 3.42 -12.62
CA SER A 343 -39.18 3.24 -12.41
C SER A 343 -38.76 3.36 -10.93
N PHE A 344 -39.67 3.14 -9.99
CA PHE A 344 -39.33 3.07 -8.58
C PHE A 344 -38.92 1.63 -8.22
N TRP A 345 -37.72 1.48 -7.68
CA TRP A 345 -37.14 0.18 -7.39
C TRP A 345 -37.52 -0.32 -6.00
N ARG A 346 -38.09 -1.52 -5.92
CA ARG A 346 -38.53 -2.16 -4.68
C ARG A 346 -38.12 -3.62 -4.62
N GLU A 347 -38.17 -4.18 -3.42
CA GLU A 347 -38.03 -5.61 -3.22
C GLU A 347 -39.18 -6.37 -3.89
N LEU A 348 -38.83 -7.42 -4.66
CA LEU A 348 -39.79 -8.30 -5.28
C LEU A 348 -40.28 -9.35 -4.25
N PRO A 349 -41.59 -9.44 -3.98
CA PRO A 349 -42.11 -10.46 -3.07
C PRO A 349 -41.84 -11.87 -3.61
N ARG A 350 -41.53 -12.81 -2.70
CA ARG A 350 -41.14 -14.18 -3.05
C ARG A 350 -42.17 -14.92 -3.91
N ASP A 351 -43.45 -14.69 -3.67
CA ASP A 351 -44.54 -15.34 -4.40
C ASP A 351 -44.66 -14.89 -5.87
N HIS A 352 -43.94 -13.81 -6.25
CA HIS A 352 -43.83 -13.36 -7.65
C HIS A 352 -42.60 -13.93 -8.37
N VAL A 353 -41.71 -14.63 -7.66
CA VAL A 353 -40.57 -15.32 -8.28
C VAL A 353 -41.08 -16.64 -8.87
N PRO A 354 -40.91 -16.91 -10.18
CA PRO A 354 -41.40 -18.14 -10.79
C PRO A 354 -40.79 -19.40 -10.14
N ASP A 355 -41.61 -20.44 -10.00
CA ASP A 355 -41.12 -21.75 -9.58
C ASP A 355 -40.06 -22.28 -10.56
N GLY A 356 -38.97 -22.82 -10.01
CA GLY A 356 -37.86 -23.37 -10.79
C GLY A 356 -36.69 -22.41 -11.04
N VAL A 357 -36.76 -21.15 -10.61
CA VAL A 357 -35.58 -20.25 -10.58
C VAL A 357 -34.47 -20.90 -9.72
N PRO A 358 -33.29 -21.18 -10.30
CA PRO A 358 -32.19 -21.78 -9.55
C PRO A 358 -31.72 -20.86 -8.42
N LYS A 359 -31.58 -21.43 -7.22
CA LYS A 359 -31.00 -20.73 -6.06
C LYS A 359 -29.49 -20.90 -5.99
N ASN A 360 -29.00 -22.09 -6.35
CA ASN A 360 -27.59 -22.48 -6.31
C ASN A 360 -27.15 -22.98 -7.69
N CYS A 361 -25.87 -23.32 -7.82
CA CYS A 361 -25.29 -23.92 -9.02
C CYS A 361 -25.64 -25.41 -9.22
N GLU A 362 -26.72 -25.88 -8.62
CA GLU A 362 -27.21 -27.23 -8.86
C GLU A 362 -27.95 -27.26 -10.20
N SER A 363 -27.68 -28.28 -11.01
CA SER A 363 -28.16 -28.37 -12.38
C SER A 363 -29.65 -28.68 -12.42
N ASN A 364 -30.49 -27.65 -12.48
CA ASN A 364 -31.93 -27.82 -12.62
C ASN A 364 -32.33 -27.91 -14.10
N GLY A 365 -32.00 -29.02 -14.76
CA GLY A 365 -32.58 -29.42 -16.06
C GLY A 365 -32.71 -28.31 -17.12
N SER A 366 -33.74 -28.42 -17.96
CA SER A 366 -34.15 -27.36 -18.88
C SER A 366 -35.02 -26.35 -18.12
N LEU A 367 -34.61 -25.08 -18.10
CA LEU A 367 -35.40 -23.98 -17.56
C LEU A 367 -36.58 -23.66 -18.49
N SER A 368 -37.73 -23.32 -17.93
CA SER A 368 -38.91 -22.88 -18.70
C SER A 368 -38.71 -21.47 -19.26
N ASP A 369 -39.41 -21.13 -20.35
CA ASP A 369 -39.34 -19.78 -20.93
C ASP A 369 -39.78 -18.68 -19.96
N THR A 370 -40.71 -18.98 -19.05
CA THR A 370 -41.12 -18.06 -17.98
C THR A 370 -39.97 -17.77 -17.01
N VAL A 371 -39.24 -18.80 -16.59
CA VAL A 371 -38.06 -18.66 -15.73
C VAL A 371 -36.96 -17.90 -16.48
N LEU A 372 -36.70 -18.21 -17.74
CA LEU A 372 -35.68 -17.51 -18.54
C LEU A 372 -36.02 -16.03 -18.74
N SER A 373 -37.27 -15.72 -19.06
CA SER A 373 -37.72 -14.33 -19.19
C SER A 373 -37.54 -13.56 -17.88
N PHE A 374 -37.82 -14.20 -16.73
CA PHE A 374 -37.60 -13.61 -15.42
C PHE A 374 -36.11 -13.35 -15.14
N LEU A 375 -35.24 -14.35 -15.37
CA LEU A 375 -33.80 -14.25 -15.16
C LEU A 375 -33.14 -13.19 -16.05
N ARG A 376 -33.71 -12.94 -17.23
CA ARG A 376 -33.24 -11.89 -18.13
C ARG A 376 -33.48 -10.49 -17.56
N SER A 377 -34.61 -10.25 -16.89
CA SER A 377 -34.95 -8.92 -16.35
C SER A 377 -34.61 -8.72 -14.87
N HIS A 378 -34.32 -9.79 -14.12
CA HIS A 378 -34.07 -9.74 -12.68
C HIS A 378 -32.68 -10.27 -12.33
N VAL A 379 -31.67 -9.41 -12.46
CA VAL A 379 -30.27 -9.73 -12.07
C VAL A 379 -29.81 -9.00 -10.81
N LEU A 380 -30.50 -7.93 -10.41
CA LEU A 380 -30.16 -7.14 -9.23
C LEU A 380 -30.86 -7.69 -7.98
N MET A 381 -30.07 -7.95 -6.94
CA MET A 381 -30.58 -8.42 -5.66
C MET A 381 -31.00 -7.26 -4.75
N ASN A 382 -31.98 -7.53 -3.90
CA ASN A 382 -32.41 -6.62 -2.84
C ASN A 382 -31.49 -6.76 -1.62
N GLY A 383 -30.94 -5.64 -1.16
CA GLY A 383 -30.03 -5.58 -0.03
C GLY A 383 -28.61 -5.13 -0.41
N ASN A 384 -27.80 -4.92 0.61
CA ASN A 384 -26.40 -4.51 0.47
C ASN A 384 -25.53 -5.52 1.22
N VAL A 385 -24.39 -5.86 0.62
CA VAL A 385 -23.32 -6.59 1.29
C VAL A 385 -22.51 -5.58 2.12
N TYR A 386 -22.56 -5.75 3.44
CA TYR A 386 -21.78 -4.98 4.41
C TYR A 386 -20.58 -5.78 4.91
N SER A 387 -19.57 -5.09 5.43
CA SER A 387 -18.39 -5.72 6.03
C SER A 387 -18.73 -6.47 7.31
N SER A 388 -17.88 -7.42 7.71
CA SER A 388 -18.09 -8.28 8.88
C SER A 388 -16.94 -8.16 9.90
N PRO A 389 -17.11 -7.46 11.05
CA PRO A 389 -18.23 -6.60 11.45
C PRO A 389 -18.22 -5.23 10.74
N PRO A 390 -19.40 -4.62 10.52
CA PRO A 390 -19.58 -3.51 9.57
C PRO A 390 -18.88 -2.19 9.92
N LEU A 391 -18.59 -1.94 11.20
CA LEU A 391 -18.02 -0.66 11.67
C LEU A 391 -16.69 -0.82 12.41
N GLU A 392 -16.37 -2.05 12.82
CA GLU A 392 -15.24 -2.30 13.73
C GLU A 392 -13.94 -2.56 13.00
N ILE A 393 -13.94 -3.15 11.80
CA ILE A 393 -12.70 -3.51 11.08
C ILE A 393 -12.22 -2.43 10.10
N ALA A 394 -13.10 -1.48 9.77
CA ALA A 394 -12.86 -0.49 8.74
C ALA A 394 -11.60 0.34 9.04
N PHE A 395 -10.59 0.27 8.16
CA PHE A 395 -9.34 1.00 8.32
C PHE A 395 -9.28 2.19 7.37
N GLN A 396 -9.51 3.39 7.92
CA GLN A 396 -9.47 4.63 7.15
C GLN A 396 -8.06 5.18 7.03
N ILE A 397 -7.74 5.66 5.83
CA ILE A 397 -6.45 6.26 5.50
C ILE A 397 -6.71 7.60 4.81
N PRO A 398 -6.60 8.72 5.55
CA PRO A 398 -6.87 10.04 4.98
C PRO A 398 -5.79 10.42 3.95
N ASN A 399 -6.22 11.12 2.91
CA ASN A 399 -5.39 11.65 1.82
C ASN A 399 -4.60 10.58 1.04
N ILE A 400 -5.07 9.33 1.04
CA ILE A 400 -4.46 8.23 0.28
C ILE A 400 -5.55 7.53 -0.54
N ILE A 401 -5.23 7.25 -1.80
CA ILE A 401 -6.02 6.37 -2.67
C ILE A 401 -5.27 5.05 -2.83
N ILE A 402 -5.88 3.96 -2.39
CA ILE A 402 -5.36 2.60 -2.58
C ILE A 402 -5.74 2.12 -3.99
N THR A 403 -4.76 1.55 -4.69
CA THR A 403 -4.93 1.06 -6.07
C THR A 403 -4.84 -0.46 -6.16
N ARG A 404 -4.11 -1.12 -5.25
CA ARG A 404 -3.90 -2.58 -5.22
C ARG A 404 -3.81 -3.11 -3.81
N LEU A 405 -4.24 -4.36 -3.63
CA LEU A 405 -4.14 -5.10 -2.38
C LEU A 405 -3.55 -6.48 -2.64
N VAL A 406 -2.63 -6.90 -1.76
CA VAL A 406 -2.14 -8.28 -1.69
C VAL A 406 -2.19 -8.72 -0.24
N THR A 407 -2.57 -9.98 0.01
CA THR A 407 -2.68 -10.53 1.37
C THR A 407 -1.70 -11.66 1.62
N ASP A 408 -1.40 -11.83 2.90
CA ASP A 408 -0.70 -12.97 3.45
C ASP A 408 -1.34 -13.34 4.79
N SER A 409 -1.05 -14.54 5.27
CA SER A 409 -1.52 -14.96 6.58
C SER A 409 -0.52 -15.84 7.30
N ILE A 410 -0.51 -15.71 8.62
CA ILE A 410 0.32 -16.52 9.50
C ILE A 410 -0.62 -17.27 10.45
N ASN A 411 -0.56 -18.61 10.38
CA ASN A 411 -1.30 -19.48 11.27
C ASN A 411 -0.51 -19.65 12.58
N TYR A 412 -1.11 -19.30 13.71
CA TYR A 412 -0.45 -19.41 15.02
C TYR A 412 -0.97 -20.57 15.86
N ASN A 413 -2.28 -20.79 15.85
CA ASN A 413 -2.93 -21.95 16.44
C ASN A 413 -4.16 -22.32 15.56
N ASN A 414 -4.86 -23.40 15.91
CA ASN A 414 -5.92 -23.95 15.06
C ASN A 414 -7.08 -22.97 14.77
N ASP A 415 -7.26 -21.92 15.57
CA ASP A 415 -8.39 -20.98 15.45
C ASP A 415 -7.98 -19.51 15.21
N ASN A 416 -6.69 -19.16 15.34
CA ASN A 416 -6.20 -17.78 15.18
C ASN A 416 -5.20 -17.66 14.03
N GLN A 417 -5.59 -16.80 13.10
CA GLN A 417 -4.82 -16.41 11.94
C GLN A 417 -4.52 -14.91 12.02
N ILE A 418 -3.26 -14.53 11.84
CA ILE A 418 -2.86 -13.14 11.65
C ILE A 418 -2.96 -12.84 10.17
N THR A 419 -3.64 -11.75 9.80
CA THR A 419 -3.77 -11.30 8.42
C THR A 419 -2.85 -10.11 8.18
N LEU A 420 -2.08 -10.17 7.10
CA LEU A 420 -1.25 -9.08 6.61
C LEU A 420 -1.82 -8.57 5.29
N ILE A 421 -1.91 -7.26 5.14
CA ILE A 421 -2.32 -6.61 3.89
C ILE A 421 -1.20 -5.67 3.45
N TYR A 422 -0.77 -5.82 2.20
CA TYR A 422 0.10 -4.88 1.52
C TYR A 422 -0.75 -4.08 0.54
N ALA A 423 -0.86 -2.77 0.77
CA ALA A 423 -1.72 -1.88 0.00
C ALA A 423 -0.89 -0.89 -0.82
N GLY A 424 -0.92 -1.03 -2.15
CA GLY A 424 -0.31 -0.09 -3.08
C GLY A 424 -1.15 1.17 -3.24
N THR A 425 -0.50 2.32 -3.39
CA THR A 425 -1.18 3.63 -3.47
C THR A 425 -0.97 4.32 -4.81
N GLN A 426 -1.86 5.28 -5.10
CA GLN A 426 -1.76 6.17 -6.25
C GLN A 426 -0.50 7.04 -6.23
N ASP A 427 0.09 7.22 -5.05
CA ASP A 427 1.29 8.03 -4.85
C ASP A 427 2.60 7.23 -4.91
N GLY A 428 2.54 5.94 -5.27
CA GLY A 428 3.74 5.10 -5.39
C GLY A 428 4.31 4.61 -4.06
N GLN A 429 3.45 4.47 -3.04
CA GLN A 429 3.81 3.88 -1.75
C GLN A 429 3.16 2.51 -1.58
N VAL A 430 3.73 1.69 -0.70
CA VAL A 430 3.13 0.43 -0.25
C VAL A 430 2.95 0.48 1.27
N LEU A 431 1.72 0.37 1.72
CA LEU A 431 1.38 0.34 3.14
C LEU A 431 1.34 -1.10 3.65
N LYS A 432 1.97 -1.38 4.80
CA LYS A 432 1.88 -2.67 5.48
C LYS A 432 0.89 -2.58 6.64
N LEU A 433 -0.20 -3.34 6.55
CA LEU A 433 -1.21 -3.41 7.59
C LEU A 433 -1.26 -4.81 8.21
N VAL A 434 -1.57 -4.87 9.50
CA VAL A 434 -1.76 -6.13 10.23
C VAL A 434 -3.09 -6.15 10.97
N GLN A 435 -3.78 -7.28 10.91
CA GLN A 435 -4.87 -7.65 11.81
C GLN A 435 -4.41 -8.85 12.62
N LYS A 436 -4.19 -8.67 13.93
CA LYS A 436 -3.65 -9.72 14.81
C LYS A 436 -4.68 -10.82 15.09
N LYS A 437 -5.96 -10.47 15.16
CA LYS A 437 -7.06 -11.43 15.27
C LYS A 437 -8.20 -11.01 14.36
N LYS A 438 -8.84 -12.02 13.76
CA LYS A 438 -10.09 -11.83 13.01
C LYS A 438 -11.10 -11.06 13.86
N GLY A 439 -11.73 -10.04 13.29
CA GLY A 439 -12.63 -9.15 14.03
C GLY A 439 -11.98 -7.84 14.50
N GLU A 440 -10.65 -7.79 14.65
CA GLU A 440 -9.96 -6.58 15.13
C GLU A 440 -9.68 -5.59 14.00
N LYS A 441 -9.51 -4.31 14.38
CA LYS A 441 -9.04 -3.25 13.48
C LYS A 441 -7.66 -3.58 12.92
N PHE A 442 -7.48 -3.26 11.65
CA PHE A 442 -6.13 -3.21 11.08
C PHE A 442 -5.30 -2.11 11.75
N ILE A 443 -4.01 -2.39 11.87
CA ILE A 443 -3.00 -1.44 12.33
C ILE A 443 -2.04 -1.20 11.17
N LEU A 444 -1.85 0.06 10.78
CA LEU A 444 -0.79 0.45 9.86
C LEU A 444 0.55 0.40 10.58
N LEU A 445 1.44 -0.48 10.13
CA LEU A 445 2.77 -0.65 10.70
C LEU A 445 3.78 0.31 10.08
N THR A 446 3.78 0.40 8.75
CA THR A 446 4.78 1.16 8.00
C THR A 446 4.29 1.53 6.60
N SER A 447 4.91 2.56 6.01
CA SER A 447 4.74 2.97 4.62
C SER A 447 6.09 2.88 3.89
N TRP A 448 6.13 2.08 2.84
CA TRP A 448 7.31 1.90 2.01
C TRP A 448 7.29 2.81 0.79
N ILE A 449 8.40 3.51 0.56
CA ILE A 449 8.64 4.32 -0.63
C ILE A 449 9.40 3.44 -1.63
N LEU A 450 8.94 3.38 -2.88
CA LEU A 450 9.57 2.54 -3.91
C LEU A 450 10.80 3.21 -4.55
N ASP A 451 10.81 4.55 -4.64
CA ASP A 451 11.90 5.31 -5.23
C ASP A 451 11.97 6.70 -4.58
N GLU A 452 13.00 6.94 -3.76
CA GLU A 452 13.21 8.22 -3.07
C GLU A 452 13.62 9.35 -4.03
N ASN A 453 14.20 9.01 -5.19
CA ASN A 453 14.73 9.98 -6.15
C ASN A 453 13.68 10.39 -7.20
N ASN A 454 12.54 9.69 -7.24
CA ASN A 454 11.49 10.02 -8.19
C ASN A 454 10.58 11.11 -7.61
N ASN A 455 10.84 12.36 -8.02
CA ASN A 455 10.00 13.50 -7.68
C ASN A 455 8.56 13.39 -8.23
N GLU A 456 8.36 12.55 -9.26
CA GLU A 456 7.03 12.26 -9.79
C GLU A 456 6.43 11.04 -9.10
N LYS A 457 5.30 11.26 -8.42
CA LYS A 457 4.49 10.19 -7.84
C LYS A 457 4.06 9.21 -8.95
N SER A 458 4.56 7.98 -8.90
CA SER A 458 4.21 6.93 -9.87
C SER A 458 3.23 5.95 -9.22
N PRO A 459 1.97 5.86 -9.67
CA PRO A 459 0.98 4.99 -9.06
C PRO A 459 1.42 3.52 -9.06
N VAL A 460 1.11 2.81 -7.97
CA VAL A 460 1.23 1.35 -7.95
C VAL A 460 0.15 0.77 -8.88
N ARG A 461 0.59 0.06 -9.93
CA ARG A 461 -0.26 -0.49 -10.99
C ARG A 461 -0.61 -1.94 -10.79
N ASN A 462 0.29 -2.74 -10.22
CA ASN A 462 0.07 -4.14 -9.87
C ASN A 462 0.98 -4.58 -8.72
N MET A 463 0.61 -5.66 -8.04
CA MET A 463 1.36 -6.24 -6.93
C MET A 463 1.14 -7.74 -6.87
N VAL A 464 2.21 -8.51 -6.63
CA VAL A 464 2.15 -9.94 -6.32
C VAL A 464 3.13 -10.29 -5.21
N LEU A 465 2.79 -11.25 -4.35
CA LEU A 465 3.62 -11.68 -3.22
C LEU A 465 4.01 -13.15 -3.40
N ALA A 466 5.31 -13.42 -3.39
CA ALA A 466 5.82 -14.75 -3.16
C ALA A 466 5.71 -15.08 -1.67
N GLN A 467 4.67 -15.82 -1.28
CA GLN A 467 4.36 -16.09 0.13
C GLN A 467 5.37 -17.01 0.82
N ASP A 468 6.02 -17.88 0.07
CA ASP A 468 7.08 -18.80 0.48
C ASP A 468 8.41 -18.09 0.77
N THR A 469 8.84 -17.17 -0.09
CA THR A 469 10.08 -16.39 0.09
C THR A 469 9.88 -15.03 0.75
N LYS A 470 8.62 -14.65 1.01
CA LYS A 470 8.24 -13.33 1.56
C LYS A 470 8.80 -12.16 0.73
N GLN A 471 8.80 -12.31 -0.60
CA GLN A 471 9.22 -11.29 -1.57
C GLN A 471 8.00 -10.64 -2.22
N LEU A 472 7.91 -9.31 -2.12
CA LEU A 472 6.85 -8.54 -2.75
C LEU A 472 7.36 -7.92 -4.04
N TYR A 473 6.58 -8.08 -5.11
CA TYR A 473 6.82 -7.47 -6.40
C TYR A 473 5.77 -6.40 -6.65
N VAL A 474 6.22 -5.22 -7.04
CA VAL A 474 5.36 -4.03 -7.19
C VAL A 474 5.66 -3.38 -8.52
N SER A 475 4.65 -3.16 -9.35
CA SER A 475 4.84 -2.51 -10.64
C SER A 475 4.23 -1.11 -10.70
N THR A 476 4.86 -0.25 -11.48
CA THR A 476 4.39 1.09 -11.82
C THR A 476 4.37 1.26 -13.34
N ASP A 477 4.12 2.47 -13.83
CA ASP A 477 4.21 2.72 -15.27
C ASP A 477 5.66 2.64 -15.81
N ILE A 478 6.66 2.79 -14.93
CA ILE A 478 8.07 2.95 -15.33
C ILE A 478 9.00 1.85 -14.83
N ALA A 479 8.61 1.06 -13.83
CA ALA A 479 9.48 0.03 -13.27
C ALA A 479 8.72 -1.08 -12.55
N VAL A 480 9.42 -2.18 -12.30
CA VAL A 480 9.03 -3.25 -11.38
C VAL A 480 10.05 -3.27 -10.24
N TYR A 481 9.57 -3.34 -9.01
CA TYR A 481 10.36 -3.36 -7.79
C TYR A 481 10.20 -4.71 -7.10
N GLN A 482 11.26 -5.22 -6.49
CA GLN A 482 11.27 -6.43 -5.67
C GLN A 482 11.95 -6.13 -4.34
N PHE A 483 11.33 -6.52 -3.23
CA PHE A 483 11.94 -6.46 -1.91
C PHE A 483 11.23 -7.38 -0.91
N SER A 484 11.93 -7.76 0.15
CA SER A 484 11.34 -8.60 1.19
C SER A 484 10.35 -7.81 2.05
N VAL A 485 9.23 -8.43 2.44
CA VAL A 485 8.29 -7.84 3.41
C VAL A 485 8.80 -7.90 4.87
N ASN A 486 9.90 -8.62 5.10
CA ASN A 486 10.60 -8.74 6.37
C ASN A 486 11.62 -7.60 6.51
N GLN A 487 11.16 -6.44 6.94
CA GLN A 487 11.99 -5.23 7.09
C GLN A 487 12.37 -4.99 8.57
N CYS A 488 12.59 -6.06 9.34
CA CYS A 488 12.73 -5.99 10.79
C CYS A 488 13.92 -5.11 11.23
N ASN A 489 15.02 -5.15 10.49
CA ASN A 489 16.20 -4.31 10.72
C ASN A 489 15.92 -2.78 10.64
N ARG A 490 14.79 -2.36 10.09
CA ARG A 490 14.36 -0.95 10.02
C ARG A 490 13.65 -0.49 11.28
N TYR A 491 13.11 -1.40 12.09
CA TYR A 491 12.51 -1.06 13.37
C TYR A 491 13.60 -0.90 14.44
N MET A 492 13.68 0.28 15.04
CA MET A 492 14.64 0.52 16.14
C MET A 492 13.98 0.39 17.51
N LEU A 493 12.68 0.66 17.59
CA LEU A 493 11.93 0.52 18.83
C LEU A 493 11.44 -0.91 19.00
N CYS A 494 11.53 -1.41 20.24
CA CYS A 494 10.98 -2.70 20.62
C CYS A 494 9.49 -2.78 20.30
N VAL A 495 8.73 -1.71 20.56
CA VAL A 495 7.30 -1.69 20.29
C VAL A 495 6.97 -1.73 18.79
N GLU A 496 7.75 -1.05 17.94
CA GLU A 496 7.60 -1.16 16.48
C GLU A 496 7.86 -2.59 16.02
N CYS A 497 8.96 -3.18 16.50
CA CYS A 497 9.37 -4.54 16.17
C CYS A 497 8.32 -5.59 16.56
N GLU A 498 7.83 -5.55 17.79
CA GLU A 498 6.89 -6.54 18.34
C GLU A 498 5.43 -6.34 17.88
N ARG A 499 5.15 -5.23 17.18
CA ARG A 499 3.87 -5.04 16.48
C ARG A 499 3.85 -5.76 15.13
N ASP A 500 5.01 -5.93 14.50
CA ASP A 500 5.14 -6.66 13.24
C ASP A 500 5.27 -8.17 13.51
N PRO A 501 4.32 -9.00 13.06
CA PRO A 501 4.34 -10.44 13.34
C PRO A 501 5.46 -11.20 12.63
N LEU A 502 6.16 -10.56 11.69
CA LEU A 502 7.34 -11.13 11.01
C LEU A 502 8.64 -10.84 11.76
N CYS A 503 8.57 -10.08 12.86
CA CYS A 503 9.73 -9.56 13.58
C CYS A 503 9.71 -9.92 15.07
N HIS A 504 10.90 -9.94 15.67
CA HIS A 504 11.08 -10.11 17.11
C HIS A 504 12.26 -9.26 17.61
N TYR A 505 12.07 -8.58 18.73
CA TYR A 505 13.08 -7.75 19.37
C TYR A 505 13.95 -8.59 20.30
N ASP A 506 15.23 -8.71 19.96
CA ASP A 506 16.22 -9.32 20.82
C ASP A 506 16.78 -8.30 21.83
N VAL A 507 16.47 -8.54 23.09
CA VAL A 507 16.87 -7.69 24.22
C VAL A 507 18.37 -7.75 24.47
N GLN A 508 19.04 -8.85 24.12
CA GLN A 508 20.48 -8.99 24.36
C GLN A 508 21.28 -8.10 23.42
N SER A 509 20.94 -8.12 22.12
CA SER A 509 21.58 -7.27 21.12
C SER A 509 20.95 -5.88 20.96
N ASN A 510 19.80 -5.62 21.61
CA ASN A 510 18.99 -4.40 21.44
C ASN A 510 18.63 -4.13 19.97
N ARG A 511 18.26 -5.18 19.23
CA ARG A 511 17.94 -5.10 17.79
C ARG A 511 16.65 -5.84 17.47
N CYS A 512 15.99 -5.37 16.43
CA CYS A 512 14.89 -6.09 15.82
C CYS A 512 15.40 -7.06 14.75
N LEU A 513 14.99 -8.32 14.85
CA LEU A 513 15.42 -9.41 14.00
C LEU A 513 14.21 -10.06 13.31
N ASN A 514 14.47 -10.74 12.19
CA ASN A 514 13.47 -11.58 11.54
C ASN A 514 13.12 -12.77 12.44
N VAL A 515 11.88 -13.22 12.35
CA VAL A 515 11.43 -14.39 13.11
C VAL A 515 11.76 -15.67 12.35
N ASP A 516 12.47 -16.59 13.01
CA ASP A 516 12.66 -17.96 12.54
C ASP A 516 11.51 -18.87 13.05
N ASP A 517 11.30 -20.02 12.42
CA ASP A 517 10.23 -20.99 12.76
C ASP A 517 10.16 -21.33 14.26
N ASN A 518 11.30 -21.37 14.94
CA ASN A 518 11.39 -21.65 16.39
C ASN A 518 10.89 -20.49 17.27
N ASN A 519 10.98 -19.24 16.80
CA ASN A 519 10.65 -18.03 17.56
C ASN A 519 9.29 -17.43 17.17
N GLN A 520 8.65 -17.94 16.12
CA GLN A 520 7.34 -17.49 15.64
C GLN A 520 6.26 -17.59 16.71
N LYS A 521 6.28 -18.66 17.51
CA LYS A 521 5.32 -18.80 18.60
C LYS A 521 5.54 -17.79 19.72
N LEU A 522 6.77 -17.38 19.99
CA LEU A 522 7.14 -16.43 21.04
C LEU A 522 6.82 -14.99 20.65
N ALA A 523 7.09 -14.62 19.39
CA ALA A 523 6.74 -13.31 18.83
C ALA A 523 5.21 -13.12 18.81
N ILE A 524 4.46 -14.13 18.33
CA ILE A 524 3.00 -14.05 18.23
C ILE A 524 2.30 -14.10 19.59
N ALA A 525 2.88 -14.80 20.59
CA ALA A 525 2.31 -14.86 21.95
C ALA A 525 2.24 -13.49 22.64
N ARG A 526 2.94 -12.46 22.16
CA ARG A 526 2.99 -11.14 22.79
C ARG A 526 1.81 -10.29 22.35
N LEU A 527 0.67 -10.56 22.98
CA LEU A 527 -0.57 -9.81 22.84
C LEU A 527 -0.47 -8.36 23.35
N GLN A 528 0.51 -8.04 24.20
CA GLN A 528 0.76 -6.69 24.74
C GLN A 528 2.23 -6.25 24.60
N PRO A 529 2.67 -5.89 23.38
CA PRO A 529 4.04 -5.46 23.08
C PRO A 529 4.56 -4.36 24.00
N GLU A 530 3.72 -3.36 24.31
CA GLU A 530 4.09 -2.18 25.09
C GLU A 530 4.53 -2.57 26.52
N SER A 531 3.76 -3.44 27.16
CA SER A 531 4.02 -3.88 28.54
C SER A 531 5.29 -4.72 28.63
N TRP A 532 5.52 -5.59 27.64
CA TRP A 532 6.69 -6.46 27.58
C TRP A 532 7.95 -5.65 27.27
N CYS A 533 7.91 -4.76 26.29
CA CYS A 533 9.04 -3.89 25.94
C CYS A 533 9.48 -3.01 27.11
N LYS A 534 8.52 -2.41 27.83
CA LYS A 534 8.82 -1.58 29.01
C LYS A 534 9.54 -2.35 30.12
N LYS A 535 9.21 -3.64 30.32
CA LYS A 535 9.85 -4.49 31.33
C LYS A 535 11.21 -4.99 30.87
N SER A 536 11.33 -5.36 29.60
CA SER A 536 12.47 -6.10 29.07
C SER A 536 13.59 -5.18 28.59
N VAL A 537 13.26 -4.01 28.04
CA VAL A 537 14.24 -3.06 27.47
C VAL A 537 14.50 -1.93 28.47
N GLN A 538 15.44 -2.17 29.39
CA GLN A 538 15.79 -1.22 30.44
C GLN A 538 17.13 -0.52 30.22
N ARG A 539 17.95 -1.01 29.29
CA ARG A 539 19.28 -0.48 29.01
C ARG A 539 19.31 0.16 27.63
N PRO A 540 20.00 1.30 27.47
CA PRO A 540 20.18 1.92 26.16
C PRO A 540 21.00 1.00 25.24
N SER A 541 20.76 1.10 23.94
CA SER A 541 21.51 0.36 22.92
C SER A 541 22.99 0.75 22.88
N LYS A 542 23.32 1.97 23.31
CA LYS A 542 24.68 2.51 23.31
C LYS A 542 24.91 3.37 24.56
N ILE A 543 26.06 3.16 25.21
CA ILE A 543 26.54 3.97 26.33
C ILE A 543 27.89 4.57 25.93
N LEU A 544 27.99 5.90 25.97
CA LEU A 544 29.18 6.65 25.58
C LEU A 544 29.72 7.45 26.76
N GLN A 545 31.02 7.36 26.99
CA GLN A 545 31.72 8.14 28.02
C GLN A 545 32.45 9.30 27.34
N LEU A 546 32.19 10.53 27.78
CA LEU A 546 32.76 11.74 27.18
C LEU A 546 33.38 12.63 28.26
N THR A 547 34.67 12.94 28.11
CA THR A 547 35.34 13.98 28.90
C THR A 547 35.38 15.28 28.11
N ARG A 548 35.01 16.40 28.73
CA ARG A 548 34.92 17.72 28.08
C ARG A 548 35.58 18.81 28.90
N LYS A 549 36.10 19.86 28.25
CA LYS A 549 36.73 20.98 28.95
C LYS A 549 35.68 21.91 29.53
N LYS A 550 36.00 22.57 30.64
CA LYS A 550 35.15 23.61 31.22
C LYS A 550 34.98 24.76 30.20
N GLY A 551 33.74 25.20 29.98
CA GLY A 551 33.36 26.21 29.00
C GLY A 551 33.04 25.68 27.60
N GLU A 552 33.34 24.41 27.29
CA GLU A 552 33.08 23.82 25.98
C GLU A 552 31.58 23.65 25.70
N THR A 553 31.18 23.75 24.43
CA THR A 553 29.83 23.38 23.99
C THR A 553 29.83 21.94 23.51
N VAL A 554 28.92 21.12 24.03
CA VAL A 554 28.86 19.68 23.74
C VAL A 554 27.60 19.38 22.94
N TRP A 555 27.74 18.62 21.86
CA TRP A 555 26.63 18.13 21.05
C TRP A 555 26.45 16.62 21.27
N LEU A 556 25.26 16.22 21.70
CA LEU A 556 24.85 14.84 21.96
C LEU A 556 23.76 14.45 20.97
N GLN A 557 24.04 13.42 20.18
CA GLN A 557 23.15 12.94 19.13
C GLN A 557 22.22 11.85 19.67
N CYS A 558 20.95 11.88 19.29
CA CYS A 558 20.06 10.73 19.45
C CYS A 558 19.86 10.07 18.08
N ASP A 559 20.55 8.95 17.86
CA ASP A 559 20.54 8.23 16.59
C ASP A 559 19.21 7.51 16.36
N VAL A 560 18.23 8.23 15.82
CA VAL A 560 16.89 7.71 15.50
C VAL A 560 16.43 8.16 14.12
N SER A 561 15.62 7.33 13.46
CA SER A 561 14.93 7.65 12.21
C SER A 561 14.07 8.91 12.35
N GLU A 562 13.93 9.62 11.22
CA GLU A 562 13.30 10.93 11.15
C GLU A 562 11.88 10.96 11.73
N HIS A 563 11.08 9.91 11.49
CA HIS A 563 9.69 9.83 11.98
C HIS A 563 9.59 9.83 13.50
N LEU A 564 10.63 9.43 14.23
CA LEU A 564 10.63 9.38 15.69
C LEU A 564 11.23 10.62 16.34
N ARG A 565 11.85 11.53 15.58
CA ARG A 565 12.57 12.68 16.14
C ARG A 565 11.70 13.55 17.03
N SER A 566 10.44 13.77 16.64
CA SER A 566 9.47 14.56 17.44
C SER A 566 9.10 13.91 18.78
N SER A 567 9.41 12.63 18.97
CA SER A 567 9.13 11.86 20.19
C SER A 567 10.34 11.70 21.11
N ILE A 568 11.48 12.33 20.77
CA ILE A 568 12.69 12.32 21.60
C ILE A 568 12.44 13.07 22.91
N GLU A 569 12.79 12.44 24.02
CA GLU A 569 12.84 13.03 25.35
C GLU A 569 14.25 12.87 25.92
N TRP A 570 14.90 13.97 26.28
CA TRP A 570 16.20 13.94 26.95
C TRP A 570 16.04 14.01 28.46
N ARG A 571 16.75 13.12 29.18
CA ARG A 571 16.80 13.13 30.64
C ARG A 571 18.23 13.27 31.13
N TRP A 572 18.46 14.22 32.01
CA TRP A 572 19.72 14.42 32.72
C TRP A 572 19.58 13.93 34.17
N ASN A 573 20.40 12.94 34.55
CA ASN A 573 20.36 12.26 35.84
C ASN A 573 18.92 11.79 36.21
N GLY A 574 18.18 11.31 35.20
CA GLY A 574 16.81 10.80 35.35
C GLY A 574 15.71 11.86 35.33
N ARG A 575 16.03 13.16 35.31
CA ARG A 575 15.04 14.25 35.21
C ARG A 575 14.94 14.76 33.78
N ASN A 576 13.74 15.04 33.30
CA ASN A 576 13.55 15.63 31.98
C ASN A 576 14.23 17.00 31.93
N ILE A 577 15.05 17.24 30.90
CA ILE A 577 15.79 18.50 30.77
C ILE A 577 14.87 19.71 30.57
N GLN A 578 13.68 19.52 29.99
CA GLN A 578 12.70 20.58 29.77
C GLN A 578 12.08 21.07 31.09
N ASP A 579 12.09 20.23 32.12
CA ASP A 579 11.63 20.60 33.46
C ASP A 579 12.72 21.30 34.28
N THR A 580 13.93 21.44 33.73
CA THR A 580 15.05 22.06 34.44
C THR A 580 15.18 23.55 34.13
N LEU A 581 15.45 24.36 35.15
CA LEU A 581 15.60 25.82 35.04
C LEU A 581 16.94 26.26 34.41
N PHE A 582 17.71 25.35 33.81
CA PHE A 582 19.05 25.65 33.28
C PHE A 582 18.97 26.14 31.83
N ASN A 583 19.40 27.38 31.58
CA ASN A 583 19.55 27.95 30.24
C ASN A 583 20.70 27.32 29.42
N ASN A 584 21.33 26.26 29.93
CA ASN A 584 22.49 25.62 29.31
C ASN A 584 22.12 24.53 28.29
N PHE A 585 20.85 24.20 28.14
CA PHE A 585 20.39 23.15 27.23
C PHE A 585 19.65 23.75 26.03
N LEU A 586 20.04 23.35 24.83
CA LEU A 586 19.39 23.70 23.58
C LEU A 586 19.08 22.40 22.81
N LEU A 587 17.93 22.36 22.13
CA LEU A 587 17.57 21.26 21.24
C LEU A 587 17.70 21.72 19.79
N THR A 588 18.32 20.89 18.95
CA THR A 588 18.35 21.14 17.51
C THR A 588 16.98 20.89 16.89
N LYS A 589 16.80 21.25 15.62
CA LYS A 589 15.60 20.87 14.84
C LYS A 589 15.38 19.35 14.81
N GLU A 590 16.46 18.57 14.88
CA GLU A 590 16.42 17.11 14.94
C GLU A 590 16.27 16.56 16.37
N GLN A 591 16.04 17.44 17.36
CA GLN A 591 15.92 17.11 18.78
C GLN A 591 17.20 16.50 19.38
N ASN A 592 18.36 16.76 18.78
CA ASN A 592 19.66 16.48 19.40
C ASN A 592 19.95 17.51 20.49
N LEU A 593 20.66 17.10 21.55
CA LEU A 593 20.93 17.95 22.71
C LEU A 593 22.26 18.70 22.55
N ILE A 594 22.22 20.01 22.68
CA ILE A 594 23.39 20.88 22.80
C ILE A 594 23.47 21.37 24.24
N ILE A 595 24.63 21.17 24.87
CA ILE A 595 24.94 21.67 26.20
C ILE A 595 25.95 22.81 26.03
N ILE A 596 25.56 24.03 26.37
CA ILE A 596 26.45 25.20 26.31
C ILE A 596 27.16 25.43 27.65
N ASN A 597 28.39 25.92 27.58
CA ASN A 597 29.20 26.29 28.76
C ASN A 597 29.33 25.14 29.78
N MET A 598 29.88 24.02 29.34
CA MET A 598 30.05 22.82 30.16
C MET A 598 30.82 23.12 31.45
N ASN A 599 30.33 22.62 32.59
CA ASN A 599 30.97 22.82 33.89
C ASN A 599 30.65 21.64 34.83
N THR A 600 31.27 21.61 36.01
CA THR A 600 31.17 20.49 36.95
C THR A 600 29.73 20.23 37.44
N SER A 601 28.86 21.23 37.48
CA SER A 601 27.46 21.05 37.89
C SER A 601 26.61 20.40 36.80
N LEU A 602 27.07 20.41 35.55
CA LEU A 602 26.43 19.76 34.40
C LEU A 602 26.95 18.33 34.17
N ASN A 603 27.84 17.82 35.02
CA ASN A 603 28.29 16.43 34.93
C ASN A 603 27.15 15.44 35.18
N GLY A 604 27.30 14.25 34.64
CA GLY A 604 26.39 13.13 34.88
C GLY A 604 25.88 12.49 33.60
N GLN A 605 24.76 11.80 33.74
CA GLN A 605 24.22 10.94 32.69
C GLN A 605 23.11 11.64 31.92
N TYR A 606 23.28 11.74 30.61
CA TYR A 606 22.32 12.28 29.67
C TYR A 606 21.80 11.15 28.80
N THR A 607 20.52 10.82 28.90
CA THR A 607 19.93 9.70 28.17
C THR A 607 18.79 10.19 27.30
N CYS A 608 18.84 9.82 26.02
CA CYS A 608 17.74 10.01 25.09
C CYS A 608 16.74 8.85 25.23
N PHE A 609 15.47 9.18 25.31
CA PHE A 609 14.34 8.24 25.36
C PHE A 609 13.38 8.47 24.21
N ILE A 610 12.72 7.40 23.77
CA ILE A 610 11.46 7.50 23.03
C ILE A 610 10.40 6.76 23.83
N GLY A 611 9.41 7.51 24.33
CA GLY A 611 8.44 7.00 25.30
C GLY A 611 9.12 6.45 26.56
N HIS A 612 9.14 5.12 26.72
CA HIS A 612 9.81 4.46 27.84
C HIS A 612 11.13 3.79 27.48
N GLN A 613 11.48 3.70 26.19
CA GLN A 613 12.67 2.98 25.76
C GLN A 613 13.89 3.92 25.76
N PRO A 614 14.96 3.61 26.52
CA PRO A 614 16.23 4.33 26.42
C PRO A 614 16.91 3.99 25.08
N ILE A 615 17.31 5.01 24.32
CA ILE A 615 17.95 4.83 23.01
C ILE A 615 19.47 4.85 23.15
N VAL A 616 20.00 5.97 23.65
CA VAL A 616 21.44 6.20 23.84
C VAL A 616 21.66 6.95 25.14
N SER A 617 22.75 6.62 25.83
CA SER A 617 23.14 7.30 27.06
C SER A 617 24.58 7.80 26.95
N TYR A 618 24.78 9.06 27.35
CA TYR A 618 26.06 9.73 27.42
C TYR A 618 26.38 10.01 28.89
N SER A 619 27.55 9.61 29.33
CA SER A 619 28.08 9.95 30.65
C SER A 619 29.15 11.01 30.44
N LEU A 620 28.86 12.23 30.88
CA LEU A 620 29.71 13.40 30.70
C LEU A 620 30.44 13.75 32.00
N GLU A 621 31.74 13.95 31.87
CA GLU A 621 32.59 14.47 32.94
C GLU A 621 33.42 15.66 32.45
N THR A 622 33.46 16.72 33.24
CA THR A 622 34.40 17.82 33.01
C THR A 622 35.81 17.45 33.45
N ASP A 623 36.78 17.68 32.56
CA ASP A 623 38.20 17.53 32.87
C ASP A 623 38.61 18.47 34.02
N ARG A 624 39.07 17.87 35.13
CA ARG A 624 39.53 18.60 36.32
C ARG A 624 40.83 19.36 36.07
N ASN A 625 41.58 19.01 35.01
CA ASN A 625 42.82 19.66 34.62
C ASN A 625 42.62 20.75 33.55
N SER A 626 41.38 20.99 33.08
CA SER A 626 41.13 22.08 32.13
C SER A 626 41.02 23.41 32.86
N PHE A 627 42.12 24.16 32.88
CA PHE A 627 42.12 25.54 33.33
C PHE A 627 41.38 26.42 32.32
N VAL A 628 40.28 27.04 32.75
CA VAL A 628 39.76 28.23 32.07
C VAL A 628 40.65 29.39 32.51
N TYR A 629 41.21 30.13 31.55
CA TYR A 629 42.19 31.22 31.75
C TYR A 629 41.70 32.36 32.69
N GLY A 630 40.47 32.30 33.23
CA GLY A 630 39.89 33.26 34.15
C GLY A 630 40.00 32.95 35.66
N ASP A 631 40.36 31.72 36.06
CA ASP A 631 40.39 31.33 37.49
C ASP A 631 41.75 31.60 38.19
N VAL A 632 42.71 32.27 37.54
CA VAL A 632 44.06 32.54 38.12
C VAL A 632 44.08 33.76 39.05
N ALA A 633 42.99 34.52 39.18
CA ALA A 633 42.97 35.76 39.97
C ALA A 633 42.99 35.56 41.50
N SER A 634 42.77 34.34 42.02
CA SER A 634 42.65 34.09 43.47
C SER A 634 43.86 33.38 44.11
N THR A 635 44.89 33.02 43.35
CA THR A 635 46.06 32.27 43.87
C THR A 635 47.42 32.96 43.73
N VAL A 636 47.44 34.26 43.39
CA VAL A 636 48.69 35.05 43.32
C VAL A 636 48.73 36.09 44.43
N THR A 637 48.78 35.65 45.69
CA THR A 637 49.09 36.54 46.83
C THR A 637 50.22 36.04 47.73
N ASN A 638 50.85 34.90 47.47
CA ASN A 638 51.92 34.38 48.33
C ASN A 638 53.11 33.75 47.56
N LEU A 639 53.79 34.54 46.74
CA LEU A 639 55.17 34.24 46.36
C LEU A 639 56.06 35.42 46.71
N SER A 640 56.61 35.35 47.92
CA SER A 640 57.72 36.16 48.36
C SER A 640 58.94 35.87 47.48
N ARG A 641 59.59 36.96 47.05
CA ARG A 641 60.84 36.97 46.31
C ARG A 641 61.87 36.01 46.91
N ARG A 642 62.42 35.11 46.10
CA ARG A 642 63.85 34.77 46.08
C ARG A 642 64.24 34.13 44.74
N ASN A 643 65.22 34.77 44.10
CA ASN A 643 66.04 34.34 42.97
C ASN A 643 65.38 34.12 41.59
N GLY A 644 65.60 35.10 40.71
CA GLY A 644 65.86 34.89 39.28
C GLY A 644 64.67 34.58 38.37
N GLU A 645 64.27 35.59 37.59
CA GLU A 645 63.39 35.52 36.40
C GLU A 645 61.96 34.96 36.59
N CYS A 646 61.02 35.89 36.82
CA CYS A 646 59.61 35.66 36.56
C CYS A 646 59.26 36.30 35.21
N ASN A 647 59.11 35.49 34.16
CA ASN A 647 58.58 35.94 32.87
C ASN A 647 57.06 36.15 32.99
N CYS A 648 56.65 37.22 33.67
CA CYS A 648 55.26 37.67 33.63
C CYS A 648 55.01 38.31 32.26
N LEU A 649 54.02 37.81 31.52
CA LEU A 649 53.48 38.51 30.36
C LEU A 649 52.98 39.88 30.84
N THR A 650 53.67 40.95 30.43
CA THR A 650 53.25 42.32 30.71
C THR A 650 51.88 42.57 30.07
N ALA A 651 51.08 43.48 30.64
CA ALA A 651 49.79 43.88 30.08
C ALA A 651 49.90 44.26 28.58
N GLU A 652 51.05 44.79 28.17
CA GLU A 652 51.38 45.10 26.79
C GLU A 652 51.40 43.87 25.88
N LYS A 653 52.02 42.75 26.28
CA LYS A 653 52.02 41.50 25.50
C LYS A 653 50.63 40.85 25.42
N TYR A 654 49.79 41.05 26.43
CA TYR A 654 48.40 40.60 26.38
C TYR A 654 47.57 41.44 25.40
N ILE A 655 47.73 42.77 25.44
CA ILE A 655 47.07 43.69 24.51
C ILE A 655 47.52 43.43 23.07
N GLU A 656 48.81 43.15 22.85
CA GLU A 656 49.36 42.77 21.54
C GLU A 656 48.67 41.51 20.99
N LYS A 657 48.60 40.45 21.80
CA LYS A 657 47.97 39.19 21.38
C LYS A 657 46.44 39.29 21.23
N TYR A 658 45.79 40.13 22.04
CA TYR A 658 44.37 40.45 21.90
C TYR A 658 44.09 41.19 20.60
N ASN A 659 44.95 42.16 20.25
CA ASN A 659 44.84 42.90 19.00
C ASN A 659 45.09 42.00 17.78
N ASP A 660 46.02 41.05 17.86
CA ASP A 660 46.23 40.05 16.82
C ASP A 660 44.97 39.19 16.60
N TRP A 661 44.32 38.77 17.68
CA TRP A 661 43.09 37.97 17.62
C TRP A 661 41.91 38.76 17.06
N CYS A 662 41.75 40.04 17.45
CA CYS A 662 40.77 40.95 16.86
C CYS A 662 40.99 41.14 15.35
N LYS A 663 42.25 41.28 14.94
CA LYS A 663 42.62 41.43 13.52
C LYS A 663 42.36 40.16 12.72
N GLU A 664 42.61 38.99 13.29
CA GLU A 664 42.30 37.70 12.67
C GLU A 664 40.78 37.50 12.53
N PHE A 665 40.01 37.92 13.54
CA PHE A 665 38.55 37.89 13.50
C PHE A 665 37.95 38.85 12.44
N GLU A 666 38.48 40.07 12.32
CA GLU A 666 38.09 41.00 11.25
C GLU A 666 38.42 40.43 9.85
N ASN A 667 39.57 39.77 9.70
CA ASN A 667 39.93 39.10 8.45
C ASN A 667 38.98 37.95 8.13
N TYR A 668 38.57 37.16 9.13
CA TYR A 668 37.57 36.11 8.98
C TYR A 668 36.21 36.68 8.56
N GLN A 669 35.73 37.76 9.20
CA GLN A 669 34.49 38.42 8.81
C GLN A 669 34.52 38.95 7.38
N ARG A 670 35.66 39.52 6.96
CA ARG A 670 35.84 39.99 5.57
C ARG A 670 35.81 38.83 4.58
N ALA A 671 36.54 37.74 4.85
CA ALA A 671 36.54 36.55 4.02
C ALA A 671 35.15 35.89 3.93
N TYR A 672 34.39 35.89 5.04
CA TYR A 672 33.01 35.40 5.07
C TYR A 672 32.09 36.25 4.20
N ASN A 673 32.18 37.59 4.29
CA ASN A 673 31.39 38.49 3.46
C ASN A 673 31.76 38.38 1.97
N GLU A 674 33.03 38.25 1.63
CA GLU A 674 33.49 38.00 0.25
C GLU A 674 32.96 36.67 -0.27
N TRP A 675 32.95 35.63 0.56
CA TRP A 675 32.34 34.34 0.22
C TRP A 675 30.83 34.43 0.01
N GLU A 676 30.09 35.20 0.84
CA GLU A 676 28.65 35.41 0.64
C GLU A 676 28.35 36.16 -0.66
N ILE A 677 29.15 37.15 -1.02
CA ILE A 677 29.03 37.86 -2.30
C ILE A 677 29.29 36.89 -3.47
N LEU A 678 30.33 36.06 -3.38
CA LEU A 678 30.64 35.04 -4.41
C LEU A 678 29.55 33.97 -4.53
N ARG A 679 28.97 33.53 -3.40
CA ARG A 679 27.82 32.62 -3.34
C ARG A 679 26.62 33.22 -4.07
N ASP A 680 26.29 34.48 -3.77
CA ASP A 680 25.13 35.16 -4.34
C ASP A 680 25.31 35.51 -5.84
N GLN A 681 26.56 35.64 -6.30
CA GLN A 681 26.89 35.80 -7.73
C GLN A 681 26.94 34.48 -8.50
N SER A 682 27.28 33.37 -7.85
CA SER A 682 27.45 32.03 -8.49
C SER A 682 26.16 31.20 -8.51
N CYS A 683 25.16 31.58 -7.72
CA CYS A 683 23.82 31.01 -7.75
C CYS A 683 22.77 32.13 -7.82
N PRO A 684 22.26 32.51 -9.00
CA PRO A 684 21.08 33.35 -9.04
C PRO A 684 19.93 32.55 -8.38
N LYS A 685 19.33 33.10 -7.33
CA LYS A 685 18.16 32.49 -6.68
C LYS A 685 17.08 32.19 -7.74
N PRO A 686 16.41 31.04 -7.68
CA PRO A 686 15.23 30.78 -8.52
C PRO A 686 14.11 31.78 -8.26
#